data_AF-A0A431TVH8-F1
#
_entry.id   AF-A0A431TVH8-F1
#
_cell.length_a   1.000
_cell.length_b   1.000
_cell.length_c   1.000
_cell.angle_alpha   90.00
_cell.angle_beta   90.00
_cell.angle_gamma   90.00
#
_symmetry.space_group_name_H-M   'P 1'
#
loop_
_entity.id
_entity.type
_entity.pdbx_description
1 polymer ?
#
loop_
_entity_poly.entity_id
_entity_poly.type
_entity_poly.pdbx_seq_one_letter_code
_entity_poly.pdbx_strand_id
1 'polypeptide(L)'
;MQQRVLFPGFLLACLWLVLACRTPAGAQSWDQSLRLGSGDNGTVVSQFVKTDNAGNTYIAGYFGGQVSFGSTTLVSVGSDDLFVAKLDAAGQWLWARRAGGSDQARARALVLDGGGNVYLAGYFAGTAANFGPATLASAGGNDVFVAKLSTGGSWQWAQRAGGSTADDAAALAVDAAGSAYVDGTFSGGAADFGATSLASAGNTDVFVARLSSSGGWSWAVRAGGGGAEQATGLSLDAAGNAYWSGLFSSASAAFGATTLTNPSSSGSSSDVFVAKVSAAGAWNWALRAGNGNSEQLLTQAVDGAGNVYITGNFLGTAAAFGATSLNSAGNYDLFVAKISAAGSWSWALRAGGSNSEQVGSLALDANGNVYLGGNFTSTSAAFGSTTLTKSGTGFELFLARVSAAGSWSWALRANSSTSSYKQVEALVTDGAGDAYMVGYFSGNNIGFGTVSLAGSPDGGYSSYMVKATAAGAWVWGQQIADNGTHIPAMTAALSGSNLVLTGIFQNTRPQFGTNTLLSGERDASYVAALSTAAGAWQWSLSPSGGSGSKTVTQTALDAAGNRYMYGTFFGNLTLGSTTLTSTGGADLFVAKLDVAGNVLWARHAGSAQYDYATALAVDEAGNAYVTGHYGARSISFGSTTFVTPSGRGQGMFVAKLDAAGNWVWGQVAYSEEVIQTVGLAVDAAGNCYVTGDVFAFWVEFGGNRINCPQDAYNAFVARLDASGSWSWAYVMGDYNDDRGGTVAVDGSGNAYISGTFIGAVSFGATTLNSTTGGTFAAKLDAAGNWLWARNASLGNPKLAVDAAGNALLAGRFAGTASFGTTALSSAGGLDVAVARLDANGNWTWASRAGGPADEHPTALLQAADGAAYLTGTFLSTAAEFGSTTLPNAGTGTTDGFVAKLDAAGNWLWGQRAGGSGSDALTVISLDGQGRTYVAGNFSSSALTLGATFAAALTNADASDGSSDVVVARLDAATGGWQGRVGGGGIGNDYVVGLSVDAADRLSVAVVARSANAAFGSLVLSGGSSTYAQSVVGRISPASLLPVELLHFAAAAAGPAAVQLNWTTAQELNNAGFTVERSPDGRRFTAVGAVAGAGTSTARRSYSLRDEHLPAGAVVLYYRLVQRDLDGSTTTSEVRTVALRPDGPGFRVYPSILPAGQTLHYAGAPAPGGALELVSLLGQRVARCQLPAGGQGHISLAGLRPGWYLARLAGQGGPGQRVLVQP
;
A
#
# COMPACT_ATOMS: atom_id res chain seq x y z
N MET A 1 9.69 69.44 44.16
CA MET A 1 11.16 69.35 44.10
C MET A 1 11.50 68.28 43.08
N GLN A 2 12.23 68.47 41.98
CA GLN A 2 12.80 69.63 41.29
C GLN A 2 12.85 69.17 39.80
N GLN A 3 12.16 69.89 38.90
CA GLN A 3 12.73 70.67 37.78
C GLN A 3 13.39 69.82 36.66
N ARG A 4 12.80 69.73 35.46
CA ARG A 4 12.67 70.73 34.36
C ARG A 4 13.91 70.80 33.45
N VAL A 5 13.67 70.63 32.13
CA VAL A 5 14.14 71.52 31.00
C VAL A 5 15.61 71.32 30.58
N LEU A 6 16.09 71.20 29.32
CA LEU A 6 15.60 71.41 27.94
C LEU A 6 16.58 70.74 26.91
N PHE A 7 16.05 70.45 25.71
CA PHE A 7 16.65 70.07 24.40
C PHE A 7 17.54 71.17 23.73
N PRO A 8 18.13 71.06 22.50
CA PRO A 8 18.21 69.95 21.50
C PRO A 8 19.59 69.75 20.79
N GLY A 9 19.77 68.59 20.15
CA GLY A 9 20.75 68.35 19.07
C GLY A 9 20.70 66.90 18.59
N PHE A 10 20.51 66.67 17.29
CA PHE A 10 20.27 65.40 16.56
C PHE A 10 18.80 64.93 16.45
N LEU A 11 18.15 65.38 15.37
CA LEU A 11 16.84 64.90 14.90
C LEU A 11 16.89 64.76 13.37
N LEU A 12 17.54 63.68 12.90
CA LEU A 12 17.42 63.14 11.54
C LEU A 12 17.99 61.72 11.48
N ALA A 13 17.49 60.82 12.34
CA ALA A 13 17.63 59.37 12.23
C ALA A 13 16.73 58.67 13.26
N CYS A 14 15.39 58.78 13.11
CA CYS A 14 14.41 57.93 13.79
C CYS A 14 13.05 58.07 13.08
N LEU A 15 12.99 57.60 11.84
CA LEU A 15 11.79 57.12 11.17
C LEU A 15 12.25 55.85 10.43
N TRP A 16 11.52 54.74 10.56
CA TRP A 16 11.87 53.35 10.18
C TRP A 16 12.44 52.46 11.31
N LEU A 17 11.60 52.12 12.29
CA LEU A 17 11.74 50.90 13.11
C LEU A 17 10.41 50.56 13.81
N VAL A 18 9.37 50.31 13.00
CA VAL A 18 8.19 49.51 13.36
C VAL A 18 7.80 48.72 12.11
N LEU A 19 8.46 47.59 11.89
CA LEU A 19 8.01 46.38 11.16
C LEU A 19 9.23 45.47 10.93
N ALA A 20 9.65 44.76 11.97
CA ALA A 20 10.45 43.53 11.89
C ALA A 20 10.63 42.96 13.30
N CYS A 21 10.68 41.64 13.39
CA CYS A 21 11.05 40.86 14.57
C CYS A 21 9.93 40.58 15.60
N ARG A 22 9.08 39.61 15.25
CA ARG A 22 8.71 38.52 16.16
C ARG A 22 8.69 37.21 15.40
N THR A 23 9.76 36.43 15.53
CA THR A 23 9.69 34.97 15.45
C THR A 23 10.32 34.43 16.73
N PRO A 24 9.54 33.84 17.66
CA PRO A 24 10.05 32.82 18.54
C PRO A 24 9.94 31.46 17.84
N ALA A 25 10.98 30.67 18.06
CA ALA A 25 11.18 29.30 17.64
C ALA A 25 10.07 28.33 18.07
N GLY A 26 9.97 27.22 17.32
CA GLY A 26 9.45 25.94 17.79
C GLY A 26 8.04 25.57 17.29
N ALA A 27 7.96 24.41 16.64
CA ALA A 27 6.75 23.65 16.26
C ALA A 27 6.00 24.10 15.00
N GLN A 28 6.28 23.41 13.88
CA GLN A 28 5.43 22.33 13.36
C GLN A 28 6.15 21.70 12.15
N SER A 29 7.01 20.72 12.41
CA SER A 29 7.41 19.76 11.37
C SER A 29 6.29 18.74 11.27
N TRP A 30 5.51 18.81 10.19
CA TRP A 30 4.70 17.68 9.76
C TRP A 30 5.68 16.62 9.24
N ASP A 31 6.21 15.82 10.17
CA ASP A 31 7.13 14.72 9.87
C ASP A 31 6.31 13.56 9.29
N GLN A 32 6.10 13.60 7.97
CA GLN A 32 5.54 12.47 7.24
C GLN A 32 6.68 11.54 6.78
N SER A 33 7.28 10.82 7.73
CA SER A 33 8.17 9.70 7.43
C SER A 33 7.36 8.39 7.35
N LEU A 34 6.87 8.09 6.15
CA LEU A 34 6.28 6.81 5.77
C LEU A 34 7.41 5.83 5.39
N ARG A 35 7.58 4.71 6.12
CA ARG A 35 8.62 3.69 5.83
C ARG A 35 8.20 2.26 6.18
N LEU A 36 8.57 1.33 5.30
CA LEU A 36 8.51 -0.13 5.43
C LEU A 36 9.85 -0.74 4.95
N GLY A 37 10.18 -1.91 5.50
CA GLY A 37 11.16 -2.91 5.03
C GLY A 37 11.12 -4.07 6.04
N SER A 38 11.23 -5.37 5.73
CA SER A 38 11.49 -6.11 4.49
C SER A 38 10.76 -7.47 4.47
N GLY A 39 10.44 -7.93 3.27
CA GLY A 39 9.86 -9.25 2.99
C GLY A 39 9.64 -9.41 1.48
N ASP A 40 10.69 -9.89 0.79
CA ASP A 40 10.87 -10.21 -0.64
C ASP A 40 11.62 -9.16 -1.49
N ASN A 41 12.58 -9.66 -2.28
CA ASN A 41 13.59 -8.96 -3.10
C ASN A 41 12.99 -7.97 -4.14
N GLY A 42 12.37 -6.88 -3.70
CA GLY A 42 12.01 -5.77 -4.57
C GLY A 42 13.16 -4.77 -4.70
N THR A 43 13.50 -4.41 -5.93
CA THR A 43 14.32 -3.23 -6.27
C THR A 43 13.37 -2.05 -6.47
N VAL A 44 13.67 -0.86 -5.95
CA VAL A 44 12.94 0.36 -6.32
C VAL A 44 13.93 1.45 -6.70
N VAL A 45 13.91 1.84 -7.97
CA VAL A 45 14.88 2.77 -8.55
C VAL A 45 14.18 3.94 -9.24
N SER A 46 14.26 5.12 -8.63
CA SER A 46 13.77 6.40 -9.13
C SER A 46 14.94 7.17 -9.75
N GLN A 47 14.87 7.40 -11.06
CA GLN A 47 15.98 7.98 -11.83
C GLN A 47 15.69 9.38 -12.35
N PHE A 48 14.41 9.75 -12.42
CA PHE A 48 13.98 10.98 -13.07
C PHE A 48 13.10 11.80 -12.15
N VAL A 49 13.31 13.11 -12.16
CA VAL A 49 12.46 14.09 -11.49
C VAL A 49 12.14 15.25 -12.43
N LYS A 50 10.87 15.65 -12.47
CA LYS A 50 10.36 16.85 -13.17
C LYS A 50 9.36 17.57 -12.31
N THR A 51 9.17 18.85 -12.57
CA THR A 51 8.26 19.71 -11.81
C THR A 51 7.38 20.48 -12.77
N ASP A 52 6.12 20.72 -12.38
CA ASP A 52 5.23 21.61 -13.12
C ASP A 52 5.22 23.02 -12.52
N ASN A 53 4.60 23.96 -13.24
CA ASN A 53 4.50 25.35 -12.81
C ASN A 53 3.65 25.54 -11.54
N ALA A 54 2.87 24.55 -11.13
CA ALA A 54 2.12 24.56 -9.87
C ALA A 54 2.96 24.07 -8.68
N GLY A 55 4.20 23.65 -8.92
CA GLY A 55 5.10 23.15 -7.90
C GLY A 55 4.90 21.67 -7.56
N ASN A 56 4.13 20.93 -8.38
CA ASN A 56 4.05 19.48 -8.21
C ASN A 56 5.31 18.82 -8.76
N THR A 57 5.74 17.75 -8.11
CA THR A 57 6.89 16.94 -8.54
C THR A 57 6.40 15.62 -9.12
N TYR A 58 7.01 15.21 -10.22
CA TYR A 58 6.79 13.96 -10.91
C TYR A 58 8.09 13.17 -10.88
N ILE A 59 8.00 11.90 -10.52
CA ILE A 59 9.11 10.96 -10.54
C ILE A 59 8.80 9.77 -11.41
N ALA A 60 9.83 9.18 -12.00
CA ALA A 60 9.71 7.94 -12.75
C ALA A 60 10.93 7.06 -12.54
N GLY A 61 10.69 5.76 -12.69
CA GLY A 61 11.67 4.74 -12.38
C GLY A 61 11.18 3.34 -12.73
N TYR A 62 11.83 2.34 -12.17
CA TYR A 62 11.41 0.95 -12.25
C TYR A 62 11.41 0.29 -10.87
N PHE A 63 10.67 -0.79 -10.75
CA PHE A 63 10.63 -1.58 -9.54
C PHE A 63 10.34 -3.06 -9.79
N GLY A 64 10.95 -3.92 -8.98
CA GLY A 64 10.61 -5.33 -8.86
C GLY A 64 9.75 -5.59 -7.62
N GLY A 65 8.86 -6.59 -7.66
CA GLY A 65 7.98 -6.90 -6.54
C GLY A 65 6.91 -5.83 -6.29
N GLN A 66 6.82 -5.27 -5.09
CA GLN A 66 5.80 -4.29 -4.71
C GLN A 66 6.44 -2.99 -4.23
N VAL A 67 5.90 -1.84 -4.64
CA VAL A 67 6.29 -0.50 -4.16
C VAL A 67 5.06 0.30 -3.71
N SER A 68 5.21 1.14 -2.67
CA SER A 68 4.13 1.99 -2.16
C SER A 68 4.46 3.49 -2.23
N PHE A 69 3.46 4.27 -2.64
CA PHE A 69 3.43 5.73 -2.74
C PHE A 69 2.26 6.27 -1.92
N GLY A 70 2.47 6.51 -0.63
CA GLY A 70 1.38 6.87 0.28
C GLY A 70 0.40 5.72 0.43
N SER A 71 -0.87 5.94 0.12
CA SER A 71 -1.91 4.90 0.09
C SER A 71 -1.96 4.12 -1.23
N THR A 72 -1.17 4.49 -2.24
CA THR A 72 -1.16 3.83 -3.56
C THR A 72 -0.07 2.77 -3.59
N THR A 73 -0.44 1.50 -3.80
CA THR A 73 0.52 0.40 -3.94
C THR A 73 0.53 -0.07 -5.40
N LEU A 74 1.73 -0.24 -5.96
CA LEU A 74 1.95 -0.83 -7.27
C LEU A 74 2.66 -2.18 -7.11
N VAL A 75 2.28 -3.16 -7.93
CA VAL A 75 2.85 -4.52 -7.93
C VAL A 75 3.35 -4.82 -9.34
N SER A 76 4.63 -5.18 -9.45
CA SER A 76 5.28 -5.61 -10.67
C SER A 76 4.75 -6.98 -11.07
N VAL A 77 4.47 -7.16 -12.37
CA VAL A 77 4.03 -8.45 -12.94
C VAL A 77 5.24 -9.29 -13.37
N GLY A 78 6.33 -8.64 -13.73
CA GLY A 78 7.57 -9.25 -14.21
C GLY A 78 8.77 -8.95 -13.32
N SER A 79 9.97 -9.14 -13.88
CA SER A 79 11.24 -8.88 -13.18
C SER A 79 11.38 -7.43 -12.72
N ASP A 80 11.05 -6.46 -13.58
CA ASP A 80 10.94 -5.04 -13.26
C ASP A 80 9.83 -4.41 -14.10
N ASP A 81 8.96 -3.62 -13.46
CA ASP A 81 8.00 -2.77 -14.16
C ASP A 81 8.33 -1.30 -13.96
N LEU A 82 7.93 -0.45 -14.91
CA LEU A 82 8.11 0.99 -14.75
C LEU A 82 7.04 1.56 -13.82
N PHE A 83 7.40 2.60 -13.08
CA PHE A 83 6.44 3.43 -12.36
C PHE A 83 6.59 4.90 -12.74
N VAL A 84 5.48 5.62 -12.58
CA VAL A 84 5.45 7.09 -12.56
C VAL A 84 4.55 7.55 -11.42
N ALA A 85 5.01 8.51 -10.64
CA ALA A 85 4.29 9.04 -9.50
C ALA A 85 4.35 10.57 -9.45
N LYS A 86 3.30 11.17 -8.90
CA LYS A 86 3.17 12.61 -8.71
C LYS A 86 2.94 12.93 -7.24
N LEU A 87 3.60 13.96 -6.75
CA LEU A 87 3.40 14.56 -5.45
C LEU A 87 3.19 16.08 -5.57
N ASP A 88 2.52 16.67 -4.60
CA ASP A 88 2.38 18.14 -4.52
C ASP A 88 3.63 18.82 -3.96
N ALA A 89 3.61 20.16 -3.92
CA ALA A 89 4.72 20.96 -3.38
C ALA A 89 5.03 20.68 -1.89
N ALA A 90 4.06 20.15 -1.15
CA ALA A 90 4.18 19.78 0.27
C ALA A 90 4.67 18.33 0.48
N GLY A 91 4.93 17.58 -0.60
CA GLY A 91 5.40 16.20 -0.52
C GLY A 91 4.28 15.17 -0.36
N GLN A 92 3.01 15.53 -0.59
CA GLN A 92 1.92 14.55 -0.53
C GLN A 92 1.78 13.82 -1.86
N TRP A 93 1.74 12.49 -1.83
CA TRP A 93 1.47 11.68 -3.01
C TRP A 93 0.06 11.94 -3.55
N LEU A 94 -0.03 12.39 -4.80
CA LEU A 94 -1.29 12.64 -5.50
C LEU A 94 -1.75 11.40 -6.26
N TRP A 95 -0.82 10.70 -6.91
CA TRP A 95 -1.08 9.45 -7.60
C TRP A 95 0.22 8.71 -7.96
N ALA A 96 0.13 7.40 -8.17
CA ALA A 96 1.18 6.58 -8.79
C ALA A 96 0.58 5.60 -9.81
N ARG A 97 1.34 5.26 -10.86
CA ARG A 97 0.93 4.38 -11.95
C ARG A 97 2.06 3.45 -12.36
N ARG A 98 1.70 2.21 -12.70
CA ARG A 98 2.59 1.20 -13.28
C ARG A 98 2.34 1.07 -14.77
N ALA A 99 3.38 0.70 -15.52
CA ALA A 99 3.24 0.03 -16.81
C ALA A 99 4.29 -1.08 -16.95
N GLY A 100 3.99 -2.10 -17.76
CA GLY A 100 4.87 -3.24 -17.98
C GLY A 100 4.13 -4.58 -17.99
N GLY A 101 4.88 -5.68 -17.98
CA GLY A 101 4.42 -7.02 -18.36
C GLY A 101 5.12 -8.11 -17.55
N SER A 102 5.19 -9.33 -18.09
CA SER A 102 5.91 -10.45 -17.46
C SER A 102 7.43 -10.31 -17.50
N ASP A 103 7.94 -9.44 -18.37
CA ASP A 103 9.36 -9.14 -18.53
C ASP A 103 9.66 -7.67 -18.17
N GLN A 104 10.93 -7.26 -18.28
CA GLN A 104 11.37 -5.94 -17.88
C GLN A 104 10.73 -4.80 -18.68
N ALA A 105 10.30 -3.74 -17.99
CA ALA A 105 9.94 -2.44 -18.55
C ALA A 105 10.60 -1.33 -17.74
N ARG A 106 11.40 -0.47 -18.37
CA ARG A 106 12.13 0.59 -17.67
C ARG A 106 12.04 1.92 -18.42
N ALA A 107 11.70 2.99 -17.69
CA ALA A 107 11.80 4.34 -18.21
C ALA A 107 13.26 4.78 -18.31
N ARG A 108 13.59 5.54 -19.37
CA ARG A 108 14.88 6.20 -19.62
C ARG A 108 14.75 7.72 -19.67
N ALA A 109 13.54 8.24 -19.86
CA ALA A 109 13.27 9.67 -19.87
C ALA A 109 11.86 9.99 -19.37
N LEU A 110 11.74 11.16 -18.72
CA LEU A 110 10.50 11.75 -18.23
C LEU A 110 10.47 13.23 -18.63
N VAL A 111 9.44 13.65 -19.36
CA VAL A 111 9.19 15.06 -19.69
C VAL A 111 7.73 15.43 -19.50
N LEU A 112 7.47 16.72 -19.29
CA LEU A 112 6.13 17.29 -19.13
C LEU A 112 5.84 18.23 -20.28
N ASP A 113 4.59 18.25 -20.77
CA ASP A 113 4.13 19.35 -21.63
C ASP A 113 3.70 20.57 -20.81
N GLY A 114 3.38 21.68 -21.48
CA GLY A 114 2.94 22.91 -20.82
C GLY A 114 1.61 22.77 -20.05
N GLY A 115 0.84 21.70 -20.31
CA GLY A 115 -0.36 21.36 -19.56
C GLY A 115 -0.09 20.46 -18.34
N GLY A 116 1.14 19.98 -18.16
CA GLY A 116 1.53 19.04 -17.11
C GLY A 116 1.23 17.57 -17.44
N ASN A 117 0.90 17.24 -18.70
CA ASN A 117 0.80 15.85 -19.12
C ASN A 117 2.19 15.22 -19.14
N VAL A 118 2.25 13.94 -18.79
CA VAL A 118 3.50 13.21 -18.61
C VAL A 118 3.81 12.40 -19.86
N TYR A 119 5.05 12.48 -20.31
CA TYR A 119 5.56 11.66 -21.39
C TYR A 119 6.76 10.85 -20.89
N LEU A 120 6.78 9.57 -21.25
CA LEU A 120 7.80 8.61 -20.88
C LEU A 120 8.34 7.95 -22.14
N ALA A 121 9.64 7.69 -22.15
CA ALA A 121 10.28 6.81 -23.12
C ALA A 121 11.27 5.90 -22.41
N GLY A 122 11.51 4.74 -22.98
CA GLY A 122 12.41 3.74 -22.44
C GLY A 122 12.34 2.46 -23.25
N TYR A 123 12.66 1.34 -22.62
CA TYR A 123 12.62 0.04 -23.26
C TYR A 123 11.74 -0.94 -22.48
N PHE A 124 11.20 -1.93 -23.18
CA PHE A 124 10.48 -3.04 -22.60
C PHE A 124 10.77 -4.34 -23.36
N ALA A 125 10.57 -5.48 -22.71
CA ALA A 125 10.66 -6.80 -23.33
C ALA A 125 9.35 -7.57 -23.17
N GLY A 126 9.27 -8.73 -23.84
CA GLY A 126 8.16 -9.67 -23.69
C GLY A 126 7.00 -9.44 -24.65
N THR A 127 6.02 -10.33 -24.56
CA THR A 127 4.91 -10.41 -25.52
C THR A 127 3.70 -9.55 -25.16
N ALA A 128 3.63 -9.02 -23.93
CA ALA A 128 2.54 -8.17 -23.47
C ALA A 128 2.95 -7.25 -22.31
N ALA A 129 3.26 -5.99 -22.61
CA ALA A 129 3.44 -4.90 -21.65
C ALA A 129 2.24 -3.95 -21.66
N ASN A 130 1.61 -3.75 -20.50
CA ASN A 130 0.36 -2.99 -20.38
C ASN A 130 0.60 -1.53 -19.98
N PHE A 131 -0.03 -0.61 -20.72
CA PHE A 131 0.00 0.84 -20.53
C PHE A 131 -1.44 1.37 -20.49
N GLY A 132 -2.25 0.90 -19.53
CA GLY A 132 -3.67 1.24 -19.45
C GLY A 132 -4.46 0.68 -20.64
N PRO A 133 -5.02 1.51 -21.55
CA PRO A 133 -5.78 1.02 -22.69
C PRO A 133 -4.94 0.39 -23.81
N ALA A 134 -3.61 0.52 -23.77
CA ALA A 134 -2.70 -0.01 -24.77
C ALA A 134 -1.90 -1.20 -24.21
N THR A 135 -1.75 -2.25 -25.01
CA THR A 135 -0.84 -3.37 -24.74
C THR A 135 0.18 -3.45 -25.87
N LEU A 136 1.47 -3.42 -25.53
CA LEU A 136 2.57 -3.48 -26.46
C LEU A 136 3.24 -4.86 -26.39
N ALA A 137 3.67 -5.38 -27.53
CA ALA A 137 4.46 -6.60 -27.63
C ALA A 137 5.80 -6.25 -28.30
N SER A 138 6.91 -6.70 -27.72
CA SER A 138 8.24 -6.57 -28.34
C SER A 138 8.29 -7.44 -29.61
N ALA A 139 8.99 -6.95 -30.64
CA ALA A 139 9.29 -7.65 -31.88
C ALA A 139 10.50 -8.60 -31.76
N GLY A 140 11.14 -8.66 -30.59
CA GLY A 140 12.24 -9.56 -30.30
C GLY A 140 12.87 -9.30 -28.94
N GLY A 141 14.00 -8.59 -28.94
CA GLY A 141 14.74 -8.23 -27.73
C GLY A 141 14.04 -7.16 -26.89
N ASN A 142 14.82 -6.22 -26.35
CA ASN A 142 14.25 -5.00 -25.79
C ASN A 142 13.79 -4.11 -26.94
N ASP A 143 12.59 -3.56 -26.86
CA ASP A 143 12.08 -2.58 -27.82
C ASP A 143 11.80 -1.25 -27.13
N VAL A 144 11.85 -0.17 -27.90
CA VAL A 144 11.53 1.18 -27.44
C VAL A 144 10.03 1.30 -27.19
N PHE A 145 9.64 1.90 -26.07
CA PHE A 145 8.29 2.45 -25.89
C PHE A 145 8.33 3.97 -25.77
N VAL A 146 7.25 4.61 -26.23
CA VAL A 146 6.91 6.00 -25.92
C VAL A 146 5.47 6.02 -25.43
N ALA A 147 5.20 6.63 -24.28
CA ALA A 147 3.87 6.65 -23.68
C ALA A 147 3.52 8.02 -23.10
N LYS A 148 2.21 8.33 -23.07
CA LYS A 148 1.66 9.56 -22.52
C LYS A 148 0.63 9.28 -21.43
N LEU A 149 0.69 10.04 -20.35
CA LEU A 149 -0.34 10.12 -19.31
C LEU A 149 -0.88 11.53 -19.20
N SER A 150 -2.16 11.63 -18.83
CA SER A 150 -2.74 12.90 -18.39
C SER A 150 -2.12 13.39 -17.08
N THR A 151 -2.33 14.67 -16.77
CA THR A 151 -1.97 15.28 -15.47
C THR A 151 -2.55 14.55 -14.24
N GLY A 152 -3.69 13.86 -14.42
CA GLY A 152 -4.36 13.03 -13.40
C GLY A 152 -3.87 11.59 -13.34
N GLY A 153 -2.85 11.23 -14.14
CA GLY A 153 -2.25 9.90 -14.16
C GLY A 153 -3.01 8.87 -15.00
N SER A 154 -4.01 9.25 -15.80
CA SER A 154 -4.63 8.29 -16.73
C SER A 154 -3.78 8.12 -17.99
N TRP A 155 -3.35 6.89 -18.28
CA TRP A 155 -2.70 6.52 -19.54
C TRP A 155 -3.56 6.92 -20.73
N GLN A 156 -2.97 7.62 -21.71
CA GLN A 156 -3.66 8.11 -22.90
C GLN A 156 -3.33 7.24 -24.12
N TRP A 157 -2.04 6.97 -24.33
CA TRP A 157 -1.56 6.12 -25.40
C TRP A 157 -0.15 5.61 -25.08
N ALA A 158 0.25 4.52 -25.72
CA ALA A 158 1.61 4.01 -25.75
C ALA A 158 1.91 3.46 -27.15
N GLN A 159 3.15 3.60 -27.60
CA GLN A 159 3.63 3.12 -28.89
C GLN A 159 4.96 2.40 -28.74
N ARG A 160 5.16 1.38 -29.57
CA ARG A 160 6.42 0.68 -29.73
C ARG A 160 7.20 1.23 -30.93
N ALA A 161 8.53 1.25 -30.81
CA ALA A 161 9.45 1.20 -31.94
C ALA A 161 10.53 0.14 -31.70
N GLY A 162 11.01 -0.51 -32.77
CA GLY A 162 12.06 -1.53 -32.65
C GLY A 162 11.95 -2.66 -33.67
N GLY A 163 12.91 -3.57 -33.62
CA GLY A 163 13.10 -4.69 -34.53
C GLY A 163 13.29 -6.02 -33.80
N SER A 164 13.96 -6.98 -34.44
CA SER A 164 14.14 -8.32 -33.87
C SER A 164 15.22 -8.41 -32.79
N THR A 165 16.01 -7.36 -32.59
CA THR A 165 17.12 -7.31 -31.64
C THR A 165 16.87 -6.25 -30.57
N ALA A 166 17.82 -6.04 -29.66
CA ALA A 166 17.67 -5.03 -28.62
C ALA A 166 17.84 -3.61 -29.18
N ASP A 167 16.86 -2.78 -28.88
CA ASP A 167 16.76 -1.36 -29.17
C ASP A 167 16.47 -0.60 -27.87
N ASP A 168 17.05 0.59 -27.71
CA ASP A 168 16.94 1.38 -26.47
C ASP A 168 16.68 2.85 -26.79
N ALA A 169 15.87 3.50 -25.96
CA ALA A 169 15.60 4.93 -26.04
C ALA A 169 16.60 5.67 -25.15
N ALA A 170 17.21 6.74 -25.67
CA ALA A 170 18.20 7.52 -24.94
C ALA A 170 17.58 8.75 -24.27
N ALA A 171 16.83 9.55 -25.00
CA ALA A 171 16.19 10.77 -24.52
C ALA A 171 14.82 11.00 -25.15
N LEU A 172 14.08 11.94 -24.55
CA LEU A 172 12.73 12.32 -24.94
C LEU A 172 12.57 13.83 -24.81
N ALA A 173 11.90 14.44 -25.78
CA ALA A 173 11.49 15.84 -25.73
C ALA A 173 10.06 16.00 -26.24
N VAL A 174 9.38 17.07 -25.83
CA VAL A 174 8.01 17.38 -26.27
C VAL A 174 7.92 18.83 -26.72
N ASP A 175 7.30 19.07 -27.87
CA ASP A 175 7.06 20.42 -28.37
C ASP A 175 5.83 21.08 -27.72
N ALA A 176 5.63 22.38 -27.96
CA ALA A 176 4.47 23.12 -27.43
C ALA A 176 3.12 22.62 -27.95
N ALA A 177 3.09 21.88 -29.07
CA ALA A 177 1.88 21.25 -29.61
C ALA A 177 1.60 19.88 -28.96
N GLY A 178 2.46 19.42 -28.04
CA GLY A 178 2.33 18.14 -27.35
C GLY A 178 2.85 16.95 -28.19
N SER A 179 3.62 17.21 -29.23
CA SER A 179 4.24 16.17 -30.06
C SER A 179 5.55 15.70 -29.43
N ALA A 180 5.70 14.37 -29.32
CA ALA A 180 6.86 13.75 -28.68
C ALA A 180 7.95 13.43 -29.70
N TYR A 181 9.21 13.60 -29.28
CA TYR A 181 10.40 13.27 -30.05
C TYR A 181 11.25 12.35 -29.19
N VAL A 182 11.63 11.20 -29.72
CA VAL A 182 12.46 10.20 -29.05
C VAL A 182 13.69 9.92 -29.90
N ASP A 183 14.84 9.78 -29.28
CA ASP A 183 16.04 9.26 -29.91
C ASP A 183 16.51 7.98 -29.21
N GLY A 184 17.41 7.26 -29.87
CA GLY A 184 17.88 5.99 -29.36
C GLY A 184 18.81 5.27 -30.32
N THR A 185 19.10 4.03 -29.98
CA THR A 185 19.93 3.11 -30.76
C THR A 185 19.12 1.91 -31.19
N PHE A 186 19.41 1.40 -32.38
CA PHE A 186 18.86 0.15 -32.88
C PHE A 186 19.95 -0.68 -33.57
N SER A 187 19.80 -2.00 -33.54
CA SER A 187 20.81 -2.92 -34.06
C SER A 187 20.20 -4.04 -34.91
N GLY A 188 21.03 -4.91 -35.49
CA GLY A 188 20.60 -6.23 -35.97
C GLY A 188 19.65 -6.30 -37.17
N GLY A 189 19.30 -5.17 -37.81
CA GLY A 189 18.45 -5.18 -39.01
C GLY A 189 17.58 -3.94 -39.15
N ALA A 190 16.31 -4.15 -39.52
CA ALA A 190 15.31 -3.09 -39.65
C ALA A 190 14.53 -2.89 -38.34
N ALA A 191 14.37 -1.64 -37.92
CA ALA A 191 13.53 -1.22 -36.80
C ALA A 191 12.30 -0.45 -37.31
N ASP A 192 11.14 -0.82 -36.78
CA ASP A 192 9.85 -0.28 -37.22
C ASP A 192 9.35 0.86 -36.33
N PHE A 193 8.82 1.89 -36.96
CA PHE A 193 8.22 3.09 -36.38
C PHE A 193 6.83 3.30 -37.00
N GLY A 194 5.91 2.38 -36.71
CA GLY A 194 4.62 2.31 -37.38
C GLY A 194 4.77 1.88 -38.85
N ALA A 195 4.48 2.77 -39.80
CA ALA A 195 4.61 2.49 -41.23
C ALA A 195 6.01 2.78 -41.80
N THR A 196 6.89 3.43 -41.01
CA THR A 196 8.27 3.71 -41.41
C THR A 196 9.19 2.63 -40.85
N SER A 197 10.09 2.09 -41.67
CA SER A 197 11.09 1.10 -41.24
C SER A 197 12.49 1.61 -41.58
N LEU A 198 13.40 1.56 -40.61
CA LEU A 198 14.79 2.04 -40.73
C LEU A 198 15.74 0.86 -40.63
N ALA A 199 16.61 0.66 -41.63
CA ALA A 199 17.61 -0.39 -41.62
C ALA A 199 18.97 0.13 -41.12
N SER A 200 19.62 -0.62 -40.22
CA SER A 200 20.96 -0.32 -39.75
C SER A 200 21.98 -0.45 -40.88
N ALA A 201 22.92 0.48 -41.00
CA ALA A 201 24.03 0.43 -41.95
C ALA A 201 25.25 -0.36 -41.46
N GLY A 202 25.18 -0.89 -40.24
CA GLY A 202 26.29 -1.58 -39.57
C GLY A 202 25.84 -2.27 -38.28
N ASN A 203 26.67 -2.20 -37.25
CA ASN A 203 26.41 -2.88 -35.98
C ASN A 203 25.28 -2.21 -35.19
N THR A 204 25.41 -0.90 -34.92
CA THR A 204 24.44 -0.14 -34.14
C THR A 204 24.35 1.27 -34.70
N ASP A 205 23.19 1.61 -35.23
CA ASP A 205 22.87 2.94 -35.73
C ASP A 205 22.03 3.69 -34.69
N VAL A 206 21.97 5.01 -34.84
CA VAL A 206 21.14 5.88 -34.00
C VAL A 206 19.93 6.37 -34.79
N PHE A 207 18.81 6.63 -34.10
CA PHE A 207 17.61 7.18 -34.70
C PHE A 207 17.08 8.40 -33.93
N VAL A 208 16.32 9.24 -34.63
CA VAL A 208 15.40 10.20 -34.01
C VAL A 208 14.04 10.08 -34.71
N ALA A 209 12.98 10.05 -33.90
CA ALA A 209 11.61 9.85 -34.38
C ALA A 209 10.63 10.77 -33.68
N ARG A 210 9.55 11.13 -34.39
CA ARG A 210 8.51 12.04 -33.90
C ARG A 210 7.15 11.36 -33.89
N LEU A 211 6.39 11.59 -32.81
CA LEU A 211 5.00 11.21 -32.67
C LEU A 211 4.10 12.45 -32.59
N SER A 212 2.91 12.34 -33.16
CA SER A 212 1.84 13.32 -32.95
C SER A 212 1.39 13.34 -31.49
N SER A 213 0.69 14.39 -31.07
CA SER A 213 0.09 14.47 -29.72
C SER A 213 -0.93 13.37 -29.42
N SER A 214 -1.48 12.74 -30.47
CA SER A 214 -2.37 11.58 -30.41
C SER A 214 -1.65 10.22 -30.34
N GLY A 215 -0.32 10.21 -30.43
CA GLY A 215 0.49 9.00 -30.36
C GLY A 215 0.76 8.32 -31.70
N GLY A 216 0.34 8.86 -32.84
CA GLY A 216 0.73 8.31 -34.15
C GLY A 216 2.16 8.72 -34.56
N TRP A 217 3.00 7.76 -34.97
CA TRP A 217 4.32 8.03 -35.57
C TRP A 217 4.17 8.92 -36.82
N SER A 218 4.90 10.03 -36.85
CA SER A 218 4.86 11.02 -37.93
C SER A 218 6.00 10.82 -38.93
N TRP A 219 7.20 10.59 -38.41
CA TRP A 219 8.41 10.29 -39.18
C TRP A 219 9.47 9.70 -38.26
N ALA A 220 10.43 8.99 -38.85
CA ALA A 220 11.65 8.53 -38.20
C ALA A 220 12.82 8.67 -39.18
N VAL A 221 13.99 9.09 -38.70
CA VAL A 221 15.22 9.17 -39.49
C VAL A 221 16.38 8.51 -38.73
N ARG A 222 17.28 7.86 -39.47
CA ARG A 222 18.50 7.25 -38.92
C ARG A 222 19.74 8.06 -39.25
N ALA A 223 20.76 7.98 -38.41
CA ALA A 223 22.13 8.29 -38.75
C ALA A 223 23.05 7.15 -38.30
N GLY A 224 24.12 6.92 -39.05
CA GLY A 224 25.08 5.88 -38.72
C GLY A 224 25.94 5.43 -39.89
N GLY A 225 26.85 4.51 -39.61
CA GLY A 225 27.85 3.98 -40.53
C GLY A 225 28.06 2.47 -40.34
N GLY A 226 29.20 1.95 -40.78
CA GLY A 226 29.52 0.53 -40.59
C GLY A 226 29.90 0.14 -39.15
N GLY A 227 29.96 1.12 -38.23
CA GLY A 227 30.46 0.98 -36.85
C GLY A 227 29.33 0.95 -35.82
N ALA A 228 29.65 1.37 -34.59
CA ALA A 228 28.66 1.57 -33.54
C ALA A 228 28.52 3.06 -33.23
N GLU A 229 27.28 3.53 -33.24
CA GLU A 229 26.87 4.88 -32.87
C GLU A 229 26.09 4.86 -31.54
N GLN A 230 26.18 5.96 -30.79
CA GLN A 230 25.47 6.14 -29.51
C GLN A 230 24.73 7.47 -29.52
N ALA A 231 23.46 7.45 -29.08
CA ALA A 231 22.67 8.66 -28.85
C ALA A 231 22.83 9.10 -27.38
N THR A 232 23.03 10.40 -27.14
CA THR A 232 23.25 10.92 -25.77
C THR A 232 22.39 12.13 -25.42
N GLY A 233 21.74 12.78 -26.39
CA GLY A 233 21.01 14.01 -26.12
C GLY A 233 20.04 14.42 -27.21
N LEU A 234 18.84 14.83 -26.78
CA LEU A 234 17.77 15.33 -27.62
C LEU A 234 17.10 16.56 -26.99
N SER A 235 17.01 17.64 -27.77
CA SER A 235 16.41 18.92 -27.35
C SER A 235 15.67 19.56 -28.52
N LEU A 236 14.72 20.45 -28.24
CA LEU A 236 13.89 21.11 -29.27
C LEU A 236 14.05 22.63 -29.22
N ASP A 237 13.98 23.31 -30.37
CA ASP A 237 13.66 24.74 -30.39
C ASP A 237 12.15 24.99 -30.33
N ALA A 238 11.76 26.26 -30.18
CA ALA A 238 10.36 26.68 -30.15
C ALA A 238 9.58 26.37 -31.45
N ALA A 239 10.28 26.12 -32.57
CA ALA A 239 9.67 25.71 -33.84
C ALA A 239 9.51 24.19 -33.96
N GLY A 240 9.94 23.41 -32.96
CA GLY A 240 9.86 21.95 -32.96
C GLY A 240 10.96 21.28 -33.78
N ASN A 241 12.06 21.97 -34.10
CA ASN A 241 13.21 21.32 -34.71
C ASN A 241 14.00 20.57 -33.64
N ALA A 242 14.41 19.35 -33.95
CA ALA A 242 15.19 18.50 -33.07
C ALA A 242 16.69 18.75 -33.22
N TYR A 243 17.36 18.95 -32.09
CA TYR A 243 18.80 19.00 -31.95
C TYR A 243 19.26 17.73 -31.26
N TRP A 244 20.09 16.99 -31.97
CA TRP A 244 20.43 15.61 -31.65
C TRP A 244 21.94 15.46 -31.58
N SER A 245 22.43 14.83 -30.53
CA SER A 245 23.86 14.64 -30.31
C SER A 245 24.20 13.22 -29.88
N GLY A 246 25.43 12.83 -30.15
CA GLY A 246 25.90 11.51 -29.78
C GLY A 246 27.36 11.27 -30.16
N LEU A 247 27.74 10.00 -30.14
CA LEU A 247 29.06 9.52 -30.49
C LEU A 247 28.98 8.60 -31.70
N PHE A 248 30.00 8.63 -32.57
CA PHE A 248 30.13 7.68 -33.67
C PHE A 248 31.54 7.12 -33.76
N SER A 249 31.66 5.79 -33.77
CA SER A 249 32.94 5.08 -33.92
C SER A 249 33.22 4.67 -35.37
N SER A 250 32.22 4.79 -36.25
CA SER A 250 32.38 4.51 -37.68
C SER A 250 33.37 5.47 -38.33
N ALA A 251 34.15 4.95 -39.29
CA ALA A 251 35.05 5.77 -40.11
C ALA A 251 34.30 6.88 -40.87
N SER A 252 33.02 6.63 -41.20
CA SER A 252 32.11 7.65 -41.68
C SER A 252 30.66 7.31 -41.29
N ALA A 253 29.91 8.32 -40.85
CA ALA A 253 28.49 8.23 -40.54
C ALA A 253 27.67 9.18 -41.44
N ALA A 254 26.56 8.69 -41.99
CA ALA A 254 25.69 9.45 -42.88
C ALA A 254 24.54 10.12 -42.11
N PHE A 255 24.32 11.40 -42.38
CA PHE A 255 23.26 12.27 -41.86
C PHE A 255 22.51 12.88 -43.05
N GLY A 256 21.69 12.06 -43.71
CA GLY A 256 21.08 12.42 -44.99
C GLY A 256 22.13 12.60 -46.09
N ALA A 257 22.21 13.80 -46.68
CA ALA A 257 23.20 14.13 -47.71
C ALA A 257 24.56 14.54 -47.13
N THR A 258 24.66 14.75 -45.81
CA THR A 258 25.91 15.10 -45.14
C THR A 258 26.58 13.83 -44.59
N THR A 259 27.85 13.63 -44.88
CA THR A 259 28.64 12.53 -44.31
C THR A 259 29.69 13.10 -43.38
N LEU A 260 29.69 12.68 -42.12
CA LEU A 260 30.75 12.97 -41.16
C LEU A 260 31.81 11.88 -41.22
N THR A 261 33.08 12.25 -41.14
CA THR A 261 34.21 11.31 -41.17
C THR A 261 34.95 11.31 -39.84
N ASN A 262 35.21 10.13 -39.28
CA ASN A 262 36.07 9.96 -38.13
C ASN A 262 37.51 9.75 -38.61
N PRO A 263 38.47 10.62 -38.24
CA PRO A 263 39.84 10.57 -38.74
C PRO A 263 40.68 9.44 -38.12
N SER A 264 40.11 8.65 -37.20
CA SER A 264 40.77 7.50 -36.59
C SER A 264 40.95 6.35 -37.57
N SER A 265 42.17 5.82 -37.62
CA SER A 265 42.55 4.73 -38.53
C SER A 265 42.18 3.33 -38.03
N SER A 266 41.74 3.17 -36.77
CA SER A 266 41.46 1.87 -36.15
C SER A 266 39.96 1.55 -36.01
N GLY A 267 39.06 2.49 -36.29
CA GLY A 267 37.60 2.30 -36.10
C GLY A 267 37.17 2.07 -34.64
N SER A 268 38.07 2.29 -33.69
CA SER A 268 37.88 2.00 -32.26
C SER A 268 37.78 3.24 -31.38
N SER A 269 37.96 4.44 -31.95
CA SER A 269 37.75 5.70 -31.23
C SER A 269 36.47 6.39 -31.70
N SER A 270 35.82 7.11 -30.79
CA SER A 270 34.52 7.74 -31.06
C SER A 270 34.63 9.26 -31.08
N ASP A 271 34.04 9.88 -32.10
CA ASP A 271 33.91 11.32 -32.23
C ASP A 271 32.51 11.79 -31.85
N VAL A 272 32.38 13.07 -31.51
CA VAL A 272 31.09 13.70 -31.24
C VAL A 272 30.41 14.09 -32.55
N PHE A 273 29.12 13.78 -32.68
CA PHE A 273 28.25 14.42 -33.66
C PHE A 273 27.20 15.31 -32.99
N VAL A 274 26.83 16.38 -33.67
CA VAL A 274 25.64 17.19 -33.37
C VAL A 274 24.91 17.49 -34.67
N ALA A 275 23.61 17.24 -34.71
CA ALA A 275 22.79 17.42 -35.89
C ALA A 275 21.48 18.14 -35.58
N LYS A 276 20.91 18.75 -36.60
CA LYS A 276 19.58 19.36 -36.57
C LYS A 276 18.67 18.71 -37.60
N VAL A 277 17.48 18.30 -37.14
CA VAL A 277 16.40 17.78 -37.96
C VAL A 277 15.19 18.69 -37.79
N SER A 278 14.58 19.10 -38.90
CA SER A 278 13.38 19.94 -38.85
C SER A 278 12.19 19.23 -38.22
N ALA A 279 11.16 19.99 -37.82
CA ALA A 279 9.91 19.42 -37.32
C ALA A 279 9.22 18.45 -38.32
N ALA A 280 9.54 18.57 -39.61
CA ALA A 280 9.03 17.70 -40.68
C ALA A 280 9.93 16.46 -40.96
N GLY A 281 11.01 16.27 -40.22
CA GLY A 281 11.92 15.12 -40.39
C GLY A 281 12.99 15.32 -41.46
N ALA A 282 13.13 16.51 -42.05
CA ALA A 282 14.19 16.81 -43.00
C ALA A 282 15.49 17.21 -42.27
N TRP A 283 16.62 16.69 -42.73
CA TRP A 283 17.97 17.06 -42.27
C TRP A 283 18.30 18.51 -42.59
N ASN A 284 18.75 19.28 -41.60
CA ASN A 284 19.21 20.66 -41.79
C ASN A 284 20.73 20.76 -41.86
N TRP A 285 21.41 20.23 -40.84
CA TRP A 285 22.86 20.23 -40.75
C TRP A 285 23.34 19.14 -39.80
N ALA A 286 24.57 18.70 -39.97
CA ALA A 286 25.29 17.82 -39.06
C ALA A 286 26.75 18.29 -38.95
N LEU A 287 27.28 18.28 -37.73
CA LEU A 287 28.61 18.74 -37.38
C LEU A 287 29.33 17.67 -36.57
N ARG A 288 30.64 17.56 -36.80
CA ARG A 288 31.55 16.74 -36.00
C ARG A 288 32.33 17.63 -35.03
N ALA A 289 32.61 17.10 -33.84
CA ALA A 289 33.68 17.57 -32.96
C ALA A 289 34.58 16.41 -32.50
N GLY A 290 35.88 16.67 -32.41
CA GLY A 290 36.84 15.66 -31.92
C GLY A 290 38.17 15.60 -32.66
N ASN A 291 39.03 14.66 -32.29
CA ASN A 291 40.31 14.36 -32.95
C ASN A 291 40.40 12.86 -33.34
N GLY A 292 41.61 12.29 -33.42
CA GLY A 292 41.80 10.86 -33.72
C GLY A 292 41.63 9.94 -32.51
N ASN A 293 41.36 10.49 -31.32
CA ASN A 293 41.15 9.76 -30.07
C ASN A 293 39.65 9.70 -29.73
N SER A 294 39.31 9.05 -28.62
CA SER A 294 37.91 8.98 -28.17
C SER A 294 37.53 10.22 -27.38
N GLU A 295 36.50 10.91 -27.85
CA GLU A 295 35.80 11.93 -27.10
C GLU A 295 34.62 11.33 -26.33
N GLN A 296 34.32 11.93 -25.17
CA GLN A 296 33.13 11.61 -24.38
C GLN A 296 32.19 12.81 -24.47
N LEU A 297 30.95 12.58 -24.89
CA LEU A 297 29.88 13.57 -24.82
C LEU A 297 28.96 13.21 -23.65
N LEU A 298 28.74 14.16 -22.73
CA LEU A 298 27.96 13.87 -21.51
C LEU A 298 26.56 14.45 -21.56
N THR A 299 26.39 15.67 -22.06
CA THR A 299 25.07 16.31 -22.09
C THR A 299 25.02 17.47 -23.09
N GLN A 300 23.80 17.88 -23.44
CA GLN A 300 23.52 19.04 -24.27
C GLN A 300 22.43 19.91 -23.65
N ALA A 301 22.42 21.20 -24.00
CA ALA A 301 21.34 22.13 -23.72
C ALA A 301 21.08 23.05 -24.91
N VAL A 302 19.87 23.59 -25.03
CA VAL A 302 19.48 24.49 -26.11
C VAL A 302 18.84 25.75 -25.52
N ASP A 303 19.25 26.92 -26.01
CA ASP A 303 18.65 28.20 -25.59
C ASP A 303 17.40 28.55 -26.41
N GLY A 304 16.65 29.57 -25.96
CA GLY A 304 15.44 30.03 -26.65
C GLY A 304 15.67 30.57 -28.07
N ALA A 305 16.92 30.85 -28.45
CA ALA A 305 17.29 31.26 -29.81
C ALA A 305 17.68 30.06 -30.70
N GLY A 306 17.64 28.84 -30.17
CA GLY A 306 17.98 27.62 -30.89
C GLY A 306 19.48 27.37 -31.02
N ASN A 307 20.31 27.96 -30.15
CA ASN A 307 21.72 27.62 -30.09
C ASN A 307 21.94 26.39 -29.20
N VAL A 308 22.82 25.48 -29.63
CA VAL A 308 23.15 24.25 -28.91
C VAL A 308 24.43 24.43 -28.11
N TYR A 309 24.43 23.94 -26.89
CA TYR A 309 25.57 23.91 -25.99
C TYR A 309 25.88 22.47 -25.66
N ILE A 310 27.11 22.04 -25.90
CA ILE A 310 27.58 20.69 -25.60
C ILE A 310 28.80 20.74 -24.69
N THR A 311 28.96 19.71 -23.86
CA THR A 311 30.15 19.54 -23.03
C THR A 311 30.53 18.08 -22.92
N GLY A 312 31.80 17.85 -22.67
CA GLY A 312 32.36 16.51 -22.63
C GLY A 312 33.83 16.54 -22.28
N ASN A 313 34.45 15.36 -22.40
CA ASN A 313 35.86 15.16 -22.11
C ASN A 313 36.58 14.77 -23.41
N PHE A 314 37.80 15.24 -23.61
CA PHE A 314 38.61 14.91 -24.79
C PHE A 314 40.07 14.71 -24.40
N LEU A 315 40.83 13.96 -25.19
CA LEU A 315 42.24 13.69 -24.95
C LEU A 315 43.07 13.96 -26.20
N GLY A 316 44.36 14.24 -26.01
CA GLY A 316 45.28 14.50 -27.11
C GLY A 316 45.15 15.91 -27.71
N THR A 317 45.79 16.11 -28.85
CA THR A 317 45.92 17.43 -29.50
C THR A 317 45.01 17.57 -30.71
N ALA A 318 44.74 18.82 -31.07
CA ALA A 318 44.00 19.23 -32.25
C ALA A 318 42.55 18.71 -32.35
N ALA A 319 41.81 18.62 -31.24
CA ALA A 319 40.37 18.39 -31.25
C ALA A 319 39.66 19.53 -32.00
N ALA A 320 39.06 19.20 -33.14
CA ALA A 320 38.49 20.18 -34.06
C ALA A 320 37.03 20.48 -33.71
N PHE A 321 36.71 21.78 -33.61
CA PHE A 321 35.37 22.34 -33.44
C PHE A 321 35.19 23.40 -34.55
N GLY A 322 35.04 22.92 -35.79
CA GLY A 322 35.12 23.78 -36.98
C GLY A 322 36.54 24.34 -37.15
N ALA A 323 36.68 25.67 -37.23
CA ALA A 323 37.98 26.33 -37.33
C ALA A 323 38.73 26.42 -35.99
N THR A 324 38.05 26.20 -34.87
CA THR A 324 38.67 26.20 -33.54
C THR A 324 39.28 24.83 -33.26
N SER A 325 40.50 24.81 -32.75
CA SER A 325 41.20 23.58 -32.38
C SER A 325 41.63 23.64 -30.92
N LEU A 326 41.27 22.62 -30.15
CA LEU A 326 41.59 22.50 -28.72
C LEU A 326 42.64 21.40 -28.50
N ASN A 327 43.54 21.64 -27.55
CA ASN A 327 44.57 20.68 -27.16
C ASN A 327 44.39 20.33 -25.69
N SER A 328 44.32 19.05 -25.36
CA SER A 328 44.48 18.63 -23.98
C SER A 328 45.91 18.94 -23.51
N ALA A 329 46.07 19.40 -22.26
CA ALA A 329 47.38 19.64 -21.65
C ALA A 329 47.87 18.45 -20.82
N GLY A 330 47.17 17.32 -20.89
CA GLY A 330 47.42 16.13 -20.09
C GLY A 330 46.63 14.92 -20.58
N ASN A 331 45.90 14.29 -19.66
CA ASN A 331 45.00 13.17 -19.97
C ASN A 331 43.68 13.70 -20.53
N TYR A 332 42.54 13.37 -19.92
CA TYR A 332 41.26 13.93 -20.32
C TYR A 332 41.14 15.37 -19.83
N ASP A 333 40.85 16.31 -20.72
CA ASP A 333 40.41 17.66 -20.35
C ASP A 333 38.95 17.86 -20.74
N LEU A 334 38.28 18.83 -20.13
CA LEU A 334 36.91 19.15 -20.49
C LEU A 334 36.85 20.16 -21.63
N PHE A 335 35.84 20.01 -22.49
CA PHE A 335 35.44 21.02 -23.46
C PHE A 335 34.01 21.51 -23.21
N VAL A 336 33.75 22.75 -23.61
CA VAL A 336 32.41 23.30 -23.73
C VAL A 336 32.32 24.08 -25.03
N ALA A 337 31.28 23.84 -25.82
CA ALA A 337 31.14 24.46 -27.13
C ALA A 337 29.72 24.92 -27.40
N LYS A 338 29.60 25.99 -28.16
CA LYS A 338 28.32 26.54 -28.64
C LYS A 338 28.23 26.44 -30.14
N ILE A 339 27.07 25.97 -30.62
CA ILE A 339 26.69 25.88 -32.03
C ILE A 339 25.50 26.81 -32.25
N SER A 340 25.58 27.64 -33.27
CA SER A 340 24.46 28.51 -33.65
C SER A 340 23.29 27.72 -34.22
N ALA A 341 22.08 28.28 -34.17
CA ALA A 341 20.89 27.66 -34.78
C ALA A 341 21.06 27.30 -36.28
N ALA A 342 21.94 28.03 -36.98
CA ALA A 342 22.27 27.82 -38.39
C ALA A 342 23.27 26.66 -38.65
N GLY A 343 23.82 26.03 -37.61
CA GLY A 343 24.77 24.92 -37.76
C GLY A 343 26.20 25.38 -37.98
N SER A 344 26.64 26.42 -37.26
CA SER A 344 28.05 26.85 -37.24
C SER A 344 28.57 26.92 -35.81
N TRP A 345 29.76 26.35 -35.59
CA TRP A 345 30.50 26.48 -34.33
C TRP A 345 30.74 27.96 -34.02
N SER A 346 30.17 28.44 -32.92
CA SER A 346 30.29 29.85 -32.49
C SER A 346 31.54 30.06 -31.66
N TRP A 347 31.78 29.14 -30.71
CA TRP A 347 32.99 29.10 -29.90
C TRP A 347 33.14 27.71 -29.29
N ALA A 348 34.38 27.34 -28.96
CA ALA A 348 34.70 26.16 -28.17
C ALA A 348 35.83 26.52 -27.20
N LEU A 349 35.67 26.11 -25.95
CA LEU A 349 36.60 26.39 -24.86
C LEU A 349 37.05 25.09 -24.21
N ARG A 350 38.31 25.07 -23.80
CA ARG A 350 38.89 24.04 -22.93
C ARG A 350 38.97 24.56 -21.49
N ALA A 351 38.84 23.66 -20.53
CA ALA A 351 39.49 23.81 -19.23
C ALA A 351 40.26 22.55 -18.83
N GLY A 352 41.36 22.73 -18.09
CA GLY A 352 42.06 21.64 -17.44
C GLY A 352 43.57 21.83 -17.30
N GLY A 353 44.30 20.74 -17.02
CA GLY A 353 45.67 20.72 -16.57
C GLY A 353 46.45 19.50 -17.07
N SER A 354 47.41 19.02 -16.27
CA SER A 354 48.33 17.94 -16.66
C SER A 354 47.78 16.52 -16.48
N ASN A 355 46.68 16.36 -15.74
CA ASN A 355 46.02 15.07 -15.45
C ASN A 355 44.61 15.07 -16.05
N SER A 356 43.66 14.36 -15.42
CA SER A 356 42.28 14.23 -15.89
C SER A 356 41.33 15.21 -15.21
N GLU A 357 40.59 15.96 -16.02
CA GLU A 357 39.50 16.86 -15.70
C GLU A 357 38.22 16.39 -16.39
N GLN A 358 37.17 16.20 -15.60
CA GLN A 358 35.91 15.65 -16.08
C GLN A 358 34.77 16.60 -15.74
N VAL A 359 33.94 16.92 -16.72
CA VAL A 359 32.63 17.53 -16.47
C VAL A 359 31.64 16.44 -16.04
N GLY A 360 30.70 16.76 -15.16
CA GLY A 360 29.61 15.86 -14.74
C GLY A 360 28.24 16.34 -15.18
N SER A 361 28.01 17.65 -15.23
CA SER A 361 26.72 18.22 -15.64
C SER A 361 26.84 19.64 -16.20
N LEU A 362 25.84 20.04 -17.00
CA LEU A 362 25.71 21.35 -17.63
C LEU A 362 24.31 21.93 -17.37
N ALA A 363 24.24 23.22 -17.07
CA ALA A 363 22.99 23.97 -16.98
C ALA A 363 23.12 25.33 -17.67
N LEU A 364 22.01 25.86 -18.18
CA LEU A 364 21.94 27.21 -18.78
C LEU A 364 21.12 28.14 -17.89
N ASP A 365 21.55 29.39 -17.73
CA ASP A 365 20.65 30.44 -17.23
C ASP A 365 19.79 31.02 -18.36
N ALA A 366 18.77 31.82 -18.01
CA ALA A 366 17.87 32.46 -18.97
C ALA A 366 18.58 33.41 -19.96
N ASN A 367 19.80 33.84 -19.65
CA ASN A 367 20.62 34.70 -20.51
C ASN A 367 21.57 33.90 -21.41
N GLY A 368 21.50 32.57 -21.40
CA GLY A 368 22.33 31.68 -22.21
C GLY A 368 23.77 31.54 -21.71
N ASN A 369 24.05 31.86 -20.45
CA ASN A 369 25.34 31.54 -19.82
C ASN A 369 25.34 30.09 -19.36
N VAL A 370 26.50 29.45 -19.48
CA VAL A 370 26.69 28.02 -19.22
C VAL A 370 27.31 27.82 -17.86
N TYR A 371 26.75 26.93 -17.06
CA TYR A 371 27.34 26.47 -15.81
C TYR A 371 27.79 25.03 -16.00
N LEU A 372 29.00 24.72 -15.52
CA LEU A 372 29.62 23.40 -15.61
C LEU A 372 30.05 22.97 -14.22
N GLY A 373 29.61 21.81 -13.78
CA GLY A 373 30.09 21.17 -12.55
C GLY A 373 30.85 19.89 -12.90
N GLY A 374 31.95 19.62 -12.21
CA GLY A 374 32.74 18.42 -12.44
C GLY A 374 33.83 18.20 -11.41
N ASN A 375 34.80 17.34 -11.76
CA ASN A 375 35.97 17.04 -10.94
C ASN A 375 37.28 17.24 -11.72
N PHE A 376 38.38 17.44 -10.99
CA PHE A 376 39.73 17.55 -11.55
C PHE A 376 40.77 16.82 -10.69
N THR A 377 41.78 16.24 -11.33
CA THR A 377 42.88 15.53 -10.66
C THR A 377 44.22 16.23 -10.84
N SER A 378 44.30 17.22 -11.73
CA SER A 378 45.47 18.07 -11.93
C SER A 378 45.82 18.86 -10.66
N THR A 379 47.11 19.08 -10.43
CA THR A 379 47.58 20.00 -9.36
C THR A 379 47.11 21.42 -9.63
N SER A 380 47.04 21.81 -10.91
CA SER A 380 46.47 23.08 -11.36
C SER A 380 45.67 22.88 -12.64
N ALA A 381 44.41 23.30 -12.64
CA ALA A 381 43.53 23.27 -13.81
C ALA A 381 43.18 24.71 -14.22
N ALA A 382 43.40 25.05 -15.49
CA ALA A 382 43.16 26.38 -16.02
C ALA A 382 41.77 26.48 -16.67
N PHE A 383 41.02 27.53 -16.29
CA PHE A 383 39.72 27.94 -16.79
C PHE A 383 39.85 29.36 -17.36
N GLY A 384 40.43 29.48 -18.56
CA GLY A 384 40.80 30.77 -19.15
C GLY A 384 41.88 31.47 -18.31
N SER A 385 41.59 32.67 -17.80
CA SER A 385 42.50 33.40 -16.90
C SER A 385 42.42 32.96 -15.43
N THR A 386 41.44 32.12 -15.07
CA THR A 386 41.30 31.59 -13.71
C THR A 386 42.01 30.25 -13.60
N THR A 387 42.89 30.08 -12.60
CA THR A 387 43.55 28.79 -12.33
C THR A 387 43.09 28.25 -10.98
N LEU A 388 42.54 27.03 -10.98
CA LEU A 388 42.21 26.30 -9.77
C LEU A 388 43.39 25.42 -9.36
N THR A 389 43.88 25.56 -8.13
CA THR A 389 44.96 24.72 -7.58
C THR A 389 44.38 23.69 -6.61
N LYS A 390 44.78 22.43 -6.72
CA LYS A 390 44.36 21.34 -5.83
C LYS A 390 45.05 21.46 -4.46
N SER A 391 44.35 21.19 -3.37
CA SER A 391 44.88 21.27 -2.00
C SER A 391 45.29 19.93 -1.38
N GLY A 392 44.99 18.79 -2.02
CA GLY A 392 45.23 17.44 -1.47
C GLY A 392 45.58 16.40 -2.54
N THR A 393 45.34 15.12 -2.25
CA THR A 393 45.46 13.99 -3.19
C THR A 393 44.07 13.60 -3.73
N GLY A 394 44.00 12.91 -4.88
CA GLY A 394 42.71 12.46 -5.47
C GLY A 394 42.00 13.51 -6.34
N PHE A 395 40.66 13.47 -6.33
CA PHE A 395 39.76 14.32 -7.13
C PHE A 395 39.35 15.59 -6.35
N GLU A 396 39.19 16.71 -7.04
CA GLU A 396 38.66 17.96 -6.49
C GLU A 396 37.48 18.47 -7.31
N LEU A 397 36.43 18.99 -6.67
CA LEU A 397 35.25 19.47 -7.38
C LEU A 397 35.44 20.90 -7.87
N PHE A 398 34.85 21.21 -9.02
CA PHE A 398 34.72 22.57 -9.52
C PHE A 398 33.28 22.89 -9.93
N LEU A 399 32.97 24.19 -9.87
CA LEU A 399 31.83 24.81 -10.53
C LEU A 399 32.35 25.99 -11.35
N ALA A 400 32.07 26.04 -12.64
CA ALA A 400 32.54 27.11 -13.52
C ALA A 400 31.39 27.70 -14.33
N ARG A 401 31.53 28.98 -14.70
CA ARG A 401 30.56 29.70 -15.52
C ARG A 401 31.22 30.24 -16.78
N VAL A 402 30.59 30.04 -17.93
CA VAL A 402 30.95 30.59 -19.22
C VAL A 402 29.88 31.57 -19.67
N SER A 403 30.29 32.74 -20.12
CA SER A 403 29.36 33.74 -20.66
C SER A 403 28.72 33.24 -21.96
N ALA A 404 27.53 33.75 -22.30
CA ALA A 404 26.89 33.44 -23.58
C ALA A 404 27.77 33.76 -24.82
N ALA A 405 28.72 34.69 -24.66
CA ALA A 405 29.68 35.10 -25.68
C ALA A 405 30.92 34.17 -25.79
N GLY A 406 31.06 33.18 -24.91
CA GLY A 406 32.18 32.22 -24.97
C GLY A 406 33.43 32.69 -24.23
N SER A 407 33.28 33.16 -23.00
CA SER A 407 34.42 33.45 -22.13
C SER A 407 34.20 32.92 -20.72
N TRP A 408 35.22 32.28 -20.14
CA TRP A 408 35.22 31.87 -18.74
C TRP A 408 35.00 33.10 -17.85
N SER A 409 33.87 33.14 -17.15
CA SER A 409 33.50 34.25 -16.26
C SER A 409 34.15 34.09 -14.90
N TRP A 410 34.06 32.89 -14.33
CA TRP A 410 34.68 32.51 -13.07
C TRP A 410 34.71 30.98 -12.97
N ALA A 411 35.57 30.47 -12.09
CA ALA A 411 35.59 29.08 -11.65
C ALA A 411 35.80 29.02 -10.14
N LEU A 412 35.04 28.17 -9.47
CA LEU A 412 35.11 27.90 -8.04
C LEU A 412 35.59 26.48 -7.82
N ARG A 413 36.40 26.29 -6.78
CA ARG A 413 36.76 24.97 -6.27
C ARG A 413 36.00 24.67 -4.97
N ALA A 414 35.74 23.40 -4.74
CA ALA A 414 35.61 22.90 -3.38
C ALA A 414 37.03 22.68 -2.80
N ASN A 415 37.22 22.94 -1.50
CA ASN A 415 38.46 22.64 -0.79
C ASN A 415 38.35 21.26 -0.15
N SER A 416 39.32 20.38 -0.33
CA SER A 416 39.38 19.12 0.41
C SER A 416 40.82 18.75 0.77
N SER A 417 40.98 17.91 1.80
CA SER A 417 42.30 17.46 2.26
C SER A 417 42.71 16.09 1.71
N THR A 418 41.81 15.12 1.48
CA THR A 418 42.21 13.69 1.23
C THR A 418 41.12 12.74 0.65
N SER A 419 40.05 13.23 0.03
CA SER A 419 38.98 12.37 -0.55
C SER A 419 39.43 11.55 -1.77
N SER A 420 39.07 10.26 -1.84
CA SER A 420 39.49 9.37 -2.94
C SER A 420 38.64 9.45 -4.21
N TYR A 421 37.35 9.83 -4.12
CA TYR A 421 36.47 9.95 -5.29
C TYR A 421 35.38 11.03 -5.09
N LYS A 422 35.10 11.82 -6.13
CA LYS A 422 34.07 12.89 -6.11
C LYS A 422 33.41 13.05 -7.47
N GLN A 423 32.10 13.28 -7.48
CA GLN A 423 31.35 13.47 -8.72
C GLN A 423 30.28 14.55 -8.57
N VAL A 424 30.02 15.27 -9.66
CA VAL A 424 28.82 16.09 -9.85
C VAL A 424 27.85 15.26 -10.67
N GLU A 425 26.63 15.08 -10.17
CA GLU A 425 25.58 14.28 -10.82
C GLU A 425 24.58 15.16 -11.58
N ALA A 426 24.17 16.28 -10.98
CA ALA A 426 23.24 17.20 -11.62
C ALA A 426 23.52 18.66 -11.26
N LEU A 427 23.16 19.52 -12.19
CA LEU A 427 23.26 20.96 -12.07
C LEU A 427 21.95 21.57 -12.57
N VAL A 428 21.37 22.49 -11.78
CA VAL A 428 20.20 23.26 -12.19
C VAL A 428 20.40 24.73 -11.84
N THR A 429 19.74 25.61 -12.59
CA THR A 429 19.82 27.07 -12.44
C THR A 429 18.43 27.65 -12.19
N ASP A 430 18.34 28.66 -11.33
CA ASP A 430 17.09 29.40 -11.13
C ASP A 430 17.01 30.66 -12.03
N GLY A 431 15.87 31.35 -11.94
CA GLY A 431 15.63 32.59 -12.72
C GLY A 431 16.55 33.76 -12.35
N ALA A 432 17.25 33.71 -11.21
CA ALA A 432 18.27 34.70 -10.85
C ALA A 432 19.66 34.34 -11.41
N GLY A 433 19.81 33.14 -11.99
CA GLY A 433 21.09 32.62 -12.45
C GLY A 433 21.93 32.01 -11.33
N ASP A 434 21.34 31.73 -10.17
CA ASP A 434 22.04 30.96 -9.14
C ASP A 434 22.08 29.49 -9.55
N ALA A 435 23.18 28.81 -9.24
CA ALA A 435 23.43 27.42 -9.60
C ALA A 435 23.32 26.52 -8.37
N TYR A 436 22.64 25.38 -8.54
CA TYR A 436 22.49 24.33 -7.54
C TYR A 436 23.20 23.08 -8.06
N MET A 437 24.26 22.67 -7.36
CA MET A 437 25.10 21.54 -7.73
C MET A 437 24.88 20.40 -6.74
N VAL A 438 24.59 19.22 -7.26
CA VAL A 438 24.39 18.01 -6.45
C VAL A 438 25.31 16.89 -6.93
N GLY A 439 25.72 16.04 -5.99
CA GLY A 439 26.59 14.90 -6.29
C GLY A 439 27.03 14.18 -5.04
N TYR A 440 28.15 13.47 -5.11
CA TYR A 440 28.68 12.71 -3.97
C TYR A 440 30.21 12.81 -3.86
N PHE A 441 30.72 12.53 -2.67
CA PHE A 441 32.14 12.48 -2.35
C PHE A 441 32.44 11.38 -1.34
N SER A 442 33.64 10.79 -1.37
CA SER A 442 34.10 9.83 -0.36
C SER A 442 35.27 10.37 0.47
N GLY A 443 35.45 9.83 1.67
CA GLY A 443 36.54 10.20 2.57
C GLY A 443 36.23 11.44 3.40
N ASN A 444 37.24 12.27 3.68
CA ASN A 444 37.17 13.37 4.64
C ASN A 444 36.30 14.57 4.19
N ASN A 445 36.09 15.51 5.11
CA ASN A 445 35.30 16.72 4.90
C ASN A 445 35.64 17.49 3.61
N ILE A 446 34.61 18.03 2.98
CA ILE A 446 34.71 18.90 1.82
C ILE A 446 34.21 20.31 2.18
N GLY A 447 34.91 21.33 1.71
CA GLY A 447 34.62 22.74 1.97
C GLY A 447 34.15 23.48 0.73
N PHE A 448 33.11 24.29 0.84
CA PHE A 448 32.60 25.20 -0.18
C PHE A 448 32.66 26.63 0.37
N GLY A 449 33.83 27.27 0.27
CA GLY A 449 34.07 28.56 0.92
C GLY A 449 34.04 28.43 2.45
N THR A 450 33.10 29.10 3.11
CA THR A 450 32.88 29.02 4.56
C THR A 450 32.02 27.81 4.98
N VAL A 451 31.39 27.13 4.02
CA VAL A 451 30.60 25.92 4.28
C VAL A 451 31.54 24.72 4.34
N SER A 452 31.39 23.86 5.34
CA SER A 452 32.10 22.58 5.41
C SER A 452 31.08 21.46 5.63
N LEU A 453 31.14 20.44 4.76
CA LEU A 453 30.33 19.23 4.84
C LEU A 453 31.22 18.10 5.35
N ALA A 454 30.69 17.31 6.27
CA ALA A 454 31.42 16.24 6.91
C ALA A 454 31.47 15.01 6.00
N GLY A 455 32.64 14.39 5.91
CA GLY A 455 32.79 13.10 5.25
C GLY A 455 32.14 11.96 6.05
N SER A 456 31.80 10.87 5.37
CA SER A 456 31.37 9.64 6.05
C SER A 456 32.49 9.12 6.98
N PRO A 457 32.23 8.86 8.27
CA PRO A 457 33.24 8.41 9.23
C PRO A 457 33.95 7.12 8.81
N ASP A 458 33.25 6.25 8.08
CA ASP A 458 33.74 4.93 7.65
C ASP A 458 34.46 4.98 6.28
N GLY A 459 34.67 6.18 5.73
CA GLY A 459 35.27 6.37 4.40
C GLY A 459 34.32 6.08 3.22
N GLY A 460 33.03 5.87 3.50
CA GLY A 460 31.97 5.72 2.51
C GLY A 460 31.67 7.00 1.71
N TYR A 461 30.63 6.95 0.88
CA TYR A 461 30.21 8.10 0.09
C TYR A 461 29.17 8.93 0.84
N SER A 462 29.24 10.25 0.70
CA SER A 462 28.26 11.21 1.20
C SER A 462 27.75 12.06 0.05
N SER A 463 26.44 12.25 -0.01
CA SER A 463 25.83 13.15 -0.98
C SER A 463 25.93 14.60 -0.53
N TYR A 464 26.11 15.51 -1.47
CA TYR A 464 26.10 16.94 -1.21
C TYR A 464 25.13 17.66 -2.15
N MET A 465 24.60 18.77 -1.65
CA MET A 465 23.85 19.76 -2.43
C MET A 465 24.34 21.13 -2.01
N VAL A 466 24.75 21.95 -2.97
CA VAL A 466 25.29 23.29 -2.70
C VAL A 466 24.70 24.32 -3.63
N LYS A 467 24.57 25.55 -3.13
CA LYS A 467 24.15 26.71 -3.91
C LYS A 467 25.33 27.67 -4.12
N ALA A 468 25.47 28.16 -5.35
CA ALA A 468 26.35 29.27 -5.69
C ALA A 468 25.58 30.39 -6.40
N THR A 469 25.93 31.64 -6.12
CA THR A 469 25.31 32.79 -6.79
C THR A 469 25.76 32.91 -8.25
N ALA A 470 25.00 33.60 -9.10
CA ALA A 470 25.42 33.95 -10.45
C ALA A 470 26.80 34.64 -10.55
N ALA A 471 27.21 35.37 -9.50
CA ALA A 471 28.49 36.07 -9.39
C ALA A 471 29.68 35.17 -8.96
N GLY A 472 29.45 33.88 -8.66
CA GLY A 472 30.52 32.96 -8.25
C GLY A 472 30.86 33.03 -6.76
N ALA A 473 29.85 32.90 -5.88
CA ALA A 473 30.06 32.78 -4.44
C ALA A 473 29.22 31.63 -3.87
N TRP A 474 29.82 30.77 -3.05
CA TRP A 474 29.10 29.72 -2.31
C TRP A 474 28.17 30.35 -1.26
N VAL A 475 26.92 29.91 -1.21
CA VAL A 475 25.89 30.46 -0.30
C VAL A 475 25.64 29.53 0.87
N TRP A 476 25.22 28.31 0.59
CA TRP A 476 24.96 27.26 1.57
C TRP A 476 25.30 25.89 0.98
N GLY A 477 25.47 24.91 1.85
CA GLY A 477 25.62 23.51 1.47
C GLY A 477 24.94 22.61 2.49
N GLN A 478 24.39 21.51 2.01
CA GLN A 478 23.77 20.46 2.80
C GLN A 478 24.31 19.11 2.35
N GLN A 479 24.27 18.14 3.26
CA GLN A 479 24.64 16.75 2.97
C GLN A 479 23.49 15.81 3.32
N ILE A 480 23.45 14.67 2.64
CA ILE A 480 22.71 13.50 3.11
C ILE A 480 23.75 12.62 3.81
N ALA A 481 23.68 12.54 5.14
CA ALA A 481 24.66 11.80 5.92
C ALA A 481 24.34 10.30 5.91
N ASP A 482 25.37 9.46 5.85
CA ASP A 482 25.24 8.01 5.81
C ASP A 482 26.42 7.31 6.52
N ASN A 483 26.13 6.26 7.29
CA ASN A 483 27.08 5.39 7.99
C ASN A 483 27.38 4.11 7.19
N GLY A 484 27.36 4.16 5.85
CA GLY A 484 27.54 2.99 4.99
C GLY A 484 27.33 3.29 3.51
N THR A 485 27.31 2.25 2.66
CA THR A 485 27.41 2.21 1.19
C THR A 485 26.68 3.27 0.32
N HIS A 486 27.44 3.78 -0.66
CA HIS A 486 27.11 4.52 -1.90
C HIS A 486 25.65 4.97 -2.15
N ILE A 487 25.46 6.29 -2.33
CA ILE A 487 24.24 6.92 -2.85
C ILE A 487 24.48 7.40 -4.31
N PRO A 488 24.49 6.50 -5.32
CA PRO A 488 24.61 6.91 -6.71
C PRO A 488 23.29 7.36 -7.32
N ALA A 489 23.40 8.18 -8.37
CA ALA A 489 22.32 8.69 -9.20
C ALA A 489 21.41 9.71 -8.49
N MET A 490 21.89 10.94 -8.36
CA MET A 490 21.07 12.07 -7.94
C MET A 490 20.65 12.90 -9.15
N THR A 491 19.35 12.99 -9.40
CA THR A 491 18.80 14.01 -10.30
C THR A 491 18.13 15.11 -9.50
N ALA A 492 18.08 16.31 -10.08
CA ALA A 492 17.57 17.49 -9.41
C ALA A 492 16.64 18.29 -10.34
N ALA A 493 15.63 18.93 -9.75
CA ALA A 493 14.75 19.88 -10.39
C ALA A 493 14.35 20.99 -9.41
N LEU A 494 14.00 22.16 -9.94
CA LEU A 494 13.45 23.25 -9.13
C LEU A 494 11.93 23.19 -9.11
N SER A 495 11.34 23.25 -7.93
CA SER A 495 9.90 23.35 -7.69
C SER A 495 9.59 24.60 -6.86
N GLY A 496 9.23 25.70 -7.52
CA GLY A 496 9.01 26.98 -6.84
C GLY A 496 10.23 27.42 -6.03
N SER A 497 10.08 27.52 -4.70
CA SER A 497 11.16 27.87 -3.76
C SER A 497 12.01 26.69 -3.27
N ASN A 498 11.85 25.51 -3.88
CA ASN A 498 12.49 24.27 -3.45
C ASN A 498 13.38 23.67 -4.54
N LEU A 499 14.54 23.15 -4.12
CA LEU A 499 15.32 22.17 -4.88
C LEU A 499 14.81 20.79 -4.51
N VAL A 500 14.33 20.04 -5.50
CA VAL A 500 13.83 18.68 -5.33
C VAL A 500 14.84 17.72 -5.96
N LEU A 501 15.15 16.65 -5.24
CA LEU A 501 16.08 15.62 -5.69
C LEU A 501 15.50 14.23 -5.48
N THR A 502 15.91 13.29 -6.34
CA THR A 502 15.70 11.86 -6.14
C THR A 502 17.01 11.13 -6.33
N GLY A 503 17.17 10.02 -5.63
CA GLY A 503 18.30 9.12 -5.83
C GLY A 503 18.12 7.78 -5.14
N ILE A 504 19.16 6.95 -5.20
CA ILE A 504 19.14 5.56 -4.72
C ILE A 504 20.11 5.42 -3.54
N PHE A 505 19.77 4.57 -2.57
CA PHE A 505 20.62 4.22 -1.44
C PHE A 505 20.54 2.70 -1.18
N GLN A 506 21.64 2.12 -0.68
CA GLN A 506 21.79 0.66 -0.54
C GLN A 506 22.22 0.28 0.88
N ASN A 507 21.38 -0.49 1.59
CA ASN A 507 21.68 -1.02 2.92
C ASN A 507 22.09 0.05 3.94
N THR A 508 21.53 1.24 3.82
CA THR A 508 21.95 2.42 4.57
C THR A 508 20.80 3.24 5.14
N ARG A 509 21.14 4.23 5.97
CA ARG A 509 20.19 5.09 6.68
C ARG A 509 20.40 6.57 6.30
N PRO A 510 20.00 7.01 5.08
CA PRO A 510 20.32 8.36 4.64
C PRO A 510 19.61 9.41 5.49
N GLN A 511 20.37 10.36 6.04
CA GLN A 511 19.89 11.39 6.94
C GLN A 511 19.73 12.75 6.24
N PHE A 512 18.52 13.28 6.28
CA PHE A 512 18.07 14.57 5.76
C PHE A 512 17.86 15.53 6.93
N GLY A 513 18.94 16.11 7.45
CA GLY A 513 18.90 16.89 8.68
C GLY A 513 18.59 15.98 9.88
N THR A 514 17.48 16.22 10.58
CA THR A 514 17.04 15.36 11.68
C THR A 514 16.26 14.13 11.20
N ASN A 515 15.83 14.09 9.94
CA ASN A 515 15.01 13.01 9.40
C ASN A 515 15.89 11.89 8.79
N THR A 516 15.83 10.66 9.31
CA THR A 516 16.70 9.56 8.85
C THR A 516 15.91 8.52 8.06
N LEU A 517 16.02 8.43 6.73
CA LEU A 517 15.38 7.36 5.94
C LEU A 517 15.92 5.96 6.32
N LEU A 518 15.07 4.94 6.29
CA LEU A 518 15.40 3.54 6.56
C LEU A 518 14.94 2.71 5.36
N SER A 519 15.79 1.82 4.83
CA SER A 519 15.36 0.75 3.91
C SER A 519 15.75 -0.61 4.46
N GLY A 520 14.89 -1.61 4.19
CA GLY A 520 15.21 -3.03 4.35
C GLY A 520 15.57 -3.71 3.02
N GLU A 521 15.81 -2.92 1.97
CA GLU A 521 15.98 -3.37 0.58
C GLU A 521 17.44 -3.25 0.12
N ARG A 522 17.78 -4.04 -0.91
CA ARG A 522 19.10 -4.02 -1.55
C ARG A 522 19.36 -2.72 -2.33
N ASP A 523 18.32 -2.14 -2.95
CA ASP A 523 18.30 -0.87 -3.69
C ASP A 523 17.00 -0.12 -3.42
N ALA A 524 17.04 0.97 -2.63
CA ALA A 524 15.88 1.80 -2.31
C ALA A 524 16.02 3.21 -2.86
N SER A 525 14.91 3.85 -3.19
CA SER A 525 14.89 5.23 -3.68
C SER A 525 14.41 6.24 -2.66
N TYR A 526 14.83 7.49 -2.78
CA TYR A 526 14.27 8.60 -2.02
C TYR A 526 13.87 9.76 -2.93
N VAL A 527 12.95 10.59 -2.44
CA VAL A 527 12.67 11.92 -2.98
C VAL A 527 12.71 12.91 -1.82
N ALA A 528 13.41 14.03 -1.99
CA ALA A 528 13.53 15.05 -0.95
C ALA A 528 13.49 16.45 -1.52
N ALA A 529 13.00 17.40 -0.72
CA ALA A 529 13.01 18.81 -1.05
C ALA A 529 13.72 19.66 0.00
N LEU A 530 14.38 20.70 -0.50
CA LEU A 530 15.25 21.60 0.22
C LEU A 530 14.93 23.05 -0.20
N SER A 531 14.82 23.98 0.75
CA SER A 531 14.60 25.39 0.42
C SER A 531 15.80 25.97 -0.36
N THR A 532 15.54 26.60 -1.50
CA THR A 532 16.60 27.26 -2.30
C THR A 532 17.18 28.50 -1.63
N ALA A 533 16.40 29.16 -0.78
CA ALA A 533 16.81 30.37 -0.06
C ALA A 533 17.70 30.04 1.16
N ALA A 534 17.23 29.14 2.02
CA ALA A 534 17.86 28.86 3.31
C ALA A 534 18.74 27.60 3.32
N GLY A 535 18.63 26.72 2.32
CA GLY A 535 19.24 25.40 2.36
C GLY A 535 18.70 24.57 3.53
N ALA A 536 17.43 24.74 3.92
CA ALA A 536 16.78 23.96 4.97
C ALA A 536 15.88 22.86 4.37
N TRP A 537 16.03 21.62 4.83
CA TRP A 537 15.18 20.49 4.42
C TRP A 537 13.70 20.80 4.67
N GLN A 538 12.86 20.57 3.66
CA GLN A 538 11.42 20.77 3.73
C GLN A 538 10.70 19.45 4.04
N TRP A 539 11.04 18.40 3.27
CA TRP A 539 10.51 17.05 3.44
C TRP A 539 11.45 16.04 2.77
N SER A 540 11.37 14.77 3.19
CA SER A 540 12.05 13.64 2.54
C SER A 540 11.22 12.37 2.69
N LEU A 541 11.15 11.59 1.62
CA LEU A 541 10.28 10.44 1.44
C LEU A 541 11.08 9.30 0.79
N SER A 542 10.67 8.05 1.02
CA SER A 542 11.13 6.89 0.26
C SER A 542 9.91 6.14 -0.25
N PRO A 543 9.80 5.83 -1.56
CA PRO A 543 8.88 4.81 -2.03
C PRO A 543 9.35 3.48 -1.46
N SER A 544 8.66 2.95 -0.46
CA SER A 544 9.08 1.72 0.20
C SER A 544 8.70 0.52 -0.67
N GLY A 545 9.69 -0.28 -1.06
CA GLY A 545 9.50 -1.62 -1.55
C GLY A 545 9.21 -2.58 -0.40
N GLY A 546 8.42 -3.62 -0.65
CA GLY A 546 8.30 -4.78 0.23
C GLY A 546 7.74 -4.55 1.64
N SER A 547 6.50 -4.99 1.82
CA SER A 547 5.86 -5.29 3.10
C SER A 547 6.74 -6.16 4.01
N GLY A 548 7.29 -5.57 5.07
CA GLY A 548 7.82 -6.35 6.20
C GLY A 548 6.71 -7.19 6.81
N SER A 549 7.01 -8.46 7.13
CA SER A 549 6.09 -9.44 7.71
C SER A 549 5.20 -8.82 8.79
N LYS A 550 3.90 -8.67 8.49
CA LYS A 550 2.86 -8.29 9.45
C LYS A 550 1.94 -9.48 9.66
N THR A 551 2.41 -10.46 10.44
CA THR A 551 1.49 -11.50 10.93
C THR A 551 0.68 -10.89 12.05
N VAL A 552 -0.58 -10.57 11.77
CA VAL A 552 -1.57 -10.34 12.80
C VAL A 552 -2.29 -11.66 13.02
N THR A 553 -2.32 -12.13 14.25
CA THR A 553 -3.08 -13.32 14.65
C THR A 553 -4.18 -12.84 15.61
N GLN A 554 -5.45 -13.09 15.27
CA GLN A 554 -6.59 -12.76 16.14
C GLN A 554 -7.05 -14.03 16.85
N THR A 555 -7.10 -14.05 18.18
CA THR A 555 -7.48 -15.28 18.91
C THR A 555 -8.41 -15.12 20.11
N ALA A 556 -8.66 -13.89 20.63
CA ALA A 556 -9.35 -13.76 21.92
C ALA A 556 -10.46 -12.70 21.96
N LEU A 557 -11.53 -13.01 22.71
CA LEU A 557 -12.63 -12.12 23.06
C LEU A 557 -12.67 -11.95 24.60
N ASP A 558 -13.04 -10.77 25.08
CA ASP A 558 -13.47 -10.61 26.47
C ASP A 558 -14.96 -10.89 26.67
N ALA A 559 -15.41 -10.95 27.92
CA ALA A 559 -16.82 -11.19 28.28
C ALA A 559 -17.80 -10.13 27.74
N ALA A 560 -17.30 -8.93 27.40
CA ALA A 560 -18.10 -7.87 26.79
C ALA A 560 -18.16 -7.97 25.25
N GLY A 561 -17.49 -8.96 24.66
CA GLY A 561 -17.39 -9.18 23.22
C GLY A 561 -16.36 -8.28 22.53
N ASN A 562 -15.50 -7.59 23.28
CA ASN A 562 -14.39 -6.84 22.69
C ASN A 562 -13.31 -7.82 22.21
N ARG A 563 -12.63 -7.44 21.14
CA ARG A 563 -11.67 -8.28 20.42
C ARG A 563 -10.27 -7.89 20.77
N TYR A 564 -9.39 -8.88 20.87
CA TYR A 564 -7.97 -8.66 21.02
C TYR A 564 -7.21 -9.25 19.83
N MET A 565 -6.27 -8.47 19.32
CA MET A 565 -5.34 -8.87 18.27
C MET A 565 -3.92 -8.73 18.79
N TYR A 566 -3.05 -9.60 18.32
CA TYR A 566 -1.62 -9.49 18.53
C TYR A 566 -0.89 -9.75 17.22
N GLY A 567 0.37 -9.33 17.17
CA GLY A 567 1.20 -9.61 16.02
C GLY A 567 2.56 -9.00 16.16
N THR A 568 3.30 -9.04 15.06
CA THR A 568 4.62 -8.46 14.94
C THR A 568 4.60 -7.41 13.84
N PHE A 569 5.24 -6.25 14.05
CA PHE A 569 5.29 -5.17 13.09
C PHE A 569 6.66 -4.50 13.08
N PHE A 570 7.06 -3.97 11.92
CA PHE A 570 8.27 -3.19 11.76
C PHE A 570 7.91 -1.80 11.21
N GLY A 571 8.60 -0.76 11.68
CA GLY A 571 8.33 0.62 11.30
C GLY A 571 7.05 1.11 11.96
N ASN A 572 6.16 1.76 11.19
CA ASN A 572 4.91 2.29 11.73
C ASN A 572 3.74 1.35 11.48
N LEU A 573 2.96 1.06 12.52
CA LEU A 573 1.69 0.35 12.46
C LEU A 573 0.55 1.29 12.88
N THR A 574 -0.35 1.61 11.96
CA THR A 574 -1.53 2.44 12.25
C THR A 574 -2.78 1.57 12.41
N LEU A 575 -3.39 1.61 13.59
CA LEU A 575 -4.63 0.92 13.93
C LEU A 575 -5.67 1.98 14.35
N GLY A 576 -6.67 2.20 13.48
CA GLY A 576 -7.62 3.30 13.65
C GLY A 576 -6.89 4.65 13.63
N SER A 577 -7.06 5.46 14.68
CA SER A 577 -6.31 6.72 14.86
C SER A 577 -5.00 6.57 15.63
N THR A 578 -4.62 5.35 16.02
CA THR A 578 -3.42 5.09 16.84
C THR A 578 -2.27 4.65 15.94
N THR A 579 -1.12 5.31 16.00
CA THR A 579 0.11 4.87 15.32
C THR A 579 1.12 4.38 16.34
N LEU A 580 1.60 3.15 16.15
CA LEU A 580 2.69 2.52 16.89
C LEU A 580 3.96 2.58 16.02
N THR A 581 5.13 2.69 16.64
CA THR A 581 6.41 2.75 15.95
C THR A 581 7.37 1.74 16.58
N SER A 582 7.88 0.79 15.80
CA SER A 582 8.80 -0.24 16.33
C SER A 582 10.16 0.36 16.71
N THR A 583 10.83 -0.23 17.69
CA THR A 583 12.07 0.33 18.27
C THR A 583 13.30 -0.32 17.65
N GLY A 584 13.52 -0.15 16.35
CA GLY A 584 14.66 -0.73 15.65
C GLY A 584 14.26 -1.90 14.77
N GLY A 585 14.22 -3.12 15.30
CA GLY A 585 13.75 -4.31 14.60
C GLY A 585 12.23 -4.41 14.57
N ALA A 586 11.70 -5.61 14.31
CA ALA A 586 10.27 -5.83 14.39
C ALA A 586 9.85 -5.96 15.86
N ASP A 587 8.84 -5.22 16.28
CA ASP A 587 8.29 -5.24 17.63
C ASP A 587 7.00 -6.05 17.66
N LEU A 588 6.62 -6.56 18.83
CA LEU A 588 5.27 -7.06 19.02
C LEU A 588 4.27 -5.91 19.18
N PHE A 589 3.02 -6.15 18.79
CA PHE A 589 1.90 -5.30 19.17
C PHE A 589 0.74 -6.12 19.75
N VAL A 590 -0.06 -5.45 20.58
CA VAL A 590 -1.35 -5.93 21.07
C VAL A 590 -2.35 -4.79 20.92
N ALA A 591 -3.55 -5.08 20.42
CA ALA A 591 -4.62 -4.09 20.34
C ALA A 591 -5.96 -4.67 20.75
N LYS A 592 -6.80 -3.81 21.35
CA LYS A 592 -8.18 -4.11 21.72
C LYS A 592 -9.12 -3.30 20.85
N LEU A 593 -10.19 -3.95 20.41
CA LEU A 593 -11.23 -3.38 19.57
C LEU A 593 -12.58 -3.59 20.21
N ASP A 594 -13.47 -2.62 20.06
CA ASP A 594 -14.84 -2.75 20.52
C ASP A 594 -15.64 -3.75 19.66
N VAL A 595 -16.87 -4.02 20.08
CA VAL A 595 -17.82 -4.90 19.36
C VAL A 595 -18.11 -4.44 17.92
N ALA A 596 -17.89 -3.18 17.58
CA ALA A 596 -18.08 -2.62 16.23
C ALA A 596 -16.80 -2.67 15.37
N GLY A 597 -15.66 -3.07 15.94
CA GLY A 597 -14.37 -3.12 15.25
C GLY A 597 -13.58 -1.81 15.32
N ASN A 598 -13.99 -0.86 16.17
CA ASN A 598 -13.18 0.33 16.42
C ASN A 598 -12.05 0.00 17.38
N VAL A 599 -10.86 0.53 17.12
CA VAL A 599 -9.70 0.36 18.00
C VAL A 599 -9.93 1.15 19.29
N LEU A 600 -10.04 0.44 20.42
CA LEU A 600 -10.11 1.03 21.76
C LEU A 600 -8.72 1.46 22.24
N TRP A 601 -7.72 0.61 22.01
CA TRP A 601 -6.31 0.92 22.25
C TRP A 601 -5.40 -0.02 21.46
N ALA A 602 -4.18 0.44 21.20
CA ALA A 602 -3.10 -0.37 20.66
C ALA A 602 -1.79 -0.06 21.41
N ARG A 603 -0.96 -1.08 21.62
CA ARG A 603 0.32 -1.01 22.33
C ARG A 603 1.36 -1.84 21.61
N HIS A 604 2.62 -1.45 21.73
CA HIS A 604 3.75 -2.25 21.31
C HIS A 604 4.75 -2.44 22.45
N ALA A 605 5.57 -3.47 22.30
CA ALA A 605 6.75 -3.73 23.11
C ALA A 605 7.81 -4.37 22.21
N GLY A 606 9.07 -4.20 22.57
CA GLY A 606 10.15 -4.72 21.75
C GLY A 606 11.54 -4.27 22.19
N SER A 607 12.48 -4.55 21.32
CA SER A 607 13.91 -4.40 21.45
C SER A 607 14.48 -3.80 20.17
N ALA A 608 15.79 -3.55 20.17
CA ALA A 608 16.49 -3.11 18.96
C ALA A 608 16.56 -4.18 17.85
N GLN A 609 16.15 -5.43 18.11
CA GLN A 609 16.15 -6.54 17.15
C GLN A 609 14.73 -7.05 16.87
N TYR A 610 14.60 -8.18 16.17
CA TYR A 610 13.31 -8.79 15.87
C TYR A 610 12.72 -9.48 17.10
N ASP A 611 11.49 -9.13 17.42
CA ASP A 611 10.69 -9.66 18.51
C ASP A 611 9.35 -10.14 17.97
N TYR A 612 9.02 -11.39 18.26
CA TYR A 612 7.85 -12.05 17.70
C TYR A 612 6.88 -12.41 18.80
N ALA A 613 5.62 -11.99 18.66
CA ALA A 613 4.52 -12.50 19.48
C ALA A 613 3.98 -13.80 18.89
N THR A 614 3.77 -14.82 19.73
CA THR A 614 3.43 -16.19 19.32
C THR A 614 2.05 -16.62 19.77
N ALA A 615 1.58 -16.20 20.96
CA ALA A 615 0.23 -16.49 21.46
C ALA A 615 -0.33 -15.37 22.35
N LEU A 616 -1.66 -15.31 22.43
CA LEU A 616 -2.44 -14.35 23.21
C LEU A 616 -3.61 -15.05 23.92
N ALA A 617 -3.80 -14.74 25.19
CA ALA A 617 -4.95 -15.14 26.00
C ALA A 617 -5.58 -13.93 26.71
N VAL A 618 -6.87 -14.00 27.05
CA VAL A 618 -7.60 -12.93 27.73
C VAL A 618 -8.39 -13.52 28.90
N ASP A 619 -8.30 -12.90 30.07
CA ASP A 619 -9.06 -13.32 31.26
C ASP A 619 -10.48 -12.71 31.30
N GLU A 620 -11.31 -13.17 32.24
CA GLU A 620 -12.69 -12.67 32.40
C GLU A 620 -12.77 -11.16 32.72
N ALA A 621 -11.71 -10.59 33.29
CA ALA A 621 -11.63 -9.15 33.58
C ALA A 621 -11.21 -8.33 32.34
N GLY A 622 -10.90 -8.98 31.22
CA GLY A 622 -10.43 -8.34 30.00
C GLY A 622 -8.95 -7.95 30.04
N ASN A 623 -8.14 -8.56 30.91
CA ASN A 623 -6.69 -8.38 30.83
C ASN A 623 -6.12 -9.27 29.72
N ALA A 624 -5.19 -8.73 28.94
CA ALA A 624 -4.52 -9.45 27.87
C ALA A 624 -3.19 -10.01 28.34
N TYR A 625 -2.89 -11.24 27.93
CA TYR A 625 -1.64 -11.94 28.21
C TYR A 625 -1.01 -12.32 26.89
N VAL A 626 0.21 -11.89 26.64
CA VAL A 626 0.94 -12.13 25.39
C VAL A 626 2.27 -12.81 25.68
N THR A 627 2.62 -13.78 24.85
CA THR A 627 3.92 -14.47 24.90
C THR A 627 4.63 -14.36 23.56
N GLY A 628 5.95 -14.50 23.59
CA GLY A 628 6.77 -14.43 22.39
C GLY A 628 8.25 -14.65 22.65
N HIS A 629 9.08 -14.29 21.68
CA HIS A 629 10.53 -14.35 21.78
C HIS A 629 11.19 -13.11 21.16
N TYR A 630 12.40 -12.78 21.63
CA TYR A 630 13.14 -11.57 21.29
C TYR A 630 14.61 -11.88 21.02
N GLY A 631 15.21 -11.17 20.07
CA GLY A 631 16.59 -11.42 19.60
C GLY A 631 17.69 -10.58 20.27
N ALA A 632 17.32 -9.53 21.01
CA ALA A 632 18.26 -8.63 21.66
C ALA A 632 18.56 -8.97 23.13
N ARG A 633 19.68 -8.47 23.65
CA ARG A 633 20.04 -8.57 25.08
C ARG A 633 18.99 -7.95 26.03
N SER A 634 18.11 -7.09 25.55
CA SER A 634 17.08 -6.48 26.37
C SER A 634 15.78 -6.25 25.62
N ILE A 635 14.66 -6.39 26.31
CA ILE A 635 13.31 -6.10 25.80
C ILE A 635 12.58 -5.18 26.78
N SER A 636 11.77 -4.25 26.26
CA SER A 636 11.02 -3.30 27.08
C SER A 636 9.51 -3.43 26.91
N PHE A 637 8.80 -3.35 28.05
CA PHE A 637 7.34 -3.29 28.14
C PHE A 637 6.95 -1.97 28.84
N GLY A 638 6.63 -0.94 28.06
CA GLY A 638 6.43 0.41 28.60
C GLY A 638 7.72 0.97 29.21
N SER A 639 7.69 1.37 30.48
CA SER A 639 8.86 1.90 31.19
C SER A 639 9.77 0.83 31.80
N THR A 640 9.40 -0.44 31.71
CA THR A 640 10.13 -1.55 32.33
C THR A 640 11.01 -2.25 31.29
N THR A 641 12.31 -2.31 31.52
CA THR A 641 13.29 -2.97 30.64
C THR A 641 13.90 -4.18 31.33
N PHE A 642 13.86 -5.34 30.66
CA PHE A 642 14.53 -6.56 31.09
C PHE A 642 15.85 -6.70 30.36
N VAL A 643 16.93 -7.04 31.06
CA VAL A 643 18.27 -7.19 30.49
C VAL A 643 18.80 -8.58 30.83
N THR A 644 19.12 -9.39 29.81
CA THR A 644 19.69 -10.72 30.01
C THR A 644 21.20 -10.63 30.33
N PRO A 645 21.74 -11.47 31.24
CA PRO A 645 23.13 -11.36 31.67
C PRO A 645 24.19 -11.75 30.62
N SER A 646 23.88 -12.57 29.60
CA SER A 646 24.85 -13.16 28.66
C SER A 646 25.04 -12.37 27.35
N GLY A 647 26.16 -12.61 26.65
CA GLY A 647 26.56 -11.91 25.41
C GLY A 647 25.88 -12.39 24.11
N ARG A 648 24.87 -13.26 24.19
CA ARG A 648 24.04 -13.72 23.06
C ARG A 648 22.57 -13.47 23.43
N GLY A 649 21.85 -12.76 22.56
CA GLY A 649 20.65 -11.99 22.91
C GLY A 649 19.29 -12.68 22.78
N GLN A 650 19.18 -14.01 22.82
CA GLN A 650 17.87 -14.65 22.58
C GLN A 650 17.14 -14.98 23.89
N GLY A 651 15.85 -14.63 23.97
CA GLY A 651 15.01 -14.92 25.12
C GLY A 651 13.53 -14.99 24.76
N MET A 652 12.72 -15.52 25.67
CA MET A 652 11.26 -15.51 25.59
C MET A 652 10.67 -14.51 26.59
N PHE A 653 9.47 -14.03 26.32
CA PHE A 653 8.74 -13.16 27.25
C PHE A 653 7.32 -13.64 27.48
N VAL A 654 6.77 -13.26 28.63
CA VAL A 654 5.35 -13.29 28.97
C VAL A 654 4.99 -11.94 29.56
N ALA A 655 3.94 -11.30 29.08
CA ALA A 655 3.55 -9.98 29.56
C ALA A 655 2.03 -9.85 29.70
N LYS A 656 1.60 -9.05 30.68
CA LYS A 656 0.21 -8.74 30.98
C LYS A 656 -0.11 -7.26 30.72
N LEU A 657 -1.22 -7.02 30.03
CA LEU A 657 -1.85 -5.70 29.91
C LEU A 657 -3.19 -5.71 30.64
N ASP A 658 -3.53 -4.61 31.30
CA ASP A 658 -4.87 -4.43 31.86
C ASP A 658 -5.92 -4.19 30.75
N ALA A 659 -7.20 -4.19 31.13
CA ALA A 659 -8.30 -3.93 30.19
C ALA A 659 -8.23 -2.57 29.47
N ALA A 660 -7.48 -1.60 30.02
CA ALA A 660 -7.24 -0.27 29.43
C ALA A 660 -5.97 -0.22 28.55
N GLY A 661 -5.25 -1.33 28.44
CA GLY A 661 -4.03 -1.46 27.63
C GLY A 661 -2.78 -0.93 28.33
N ASN A 662 -2.76 -0.82 29.66
CA ASN A 662 -1.52 -0.48 30.36
C ASN A 662 -0.72 -1.75 30.63
N TRP A 663 0.60 -1.71 30.42
CA TRP A 663 1.50 -2.78 30.82
C TRP A 663 1.48 -2.93 32.35
N VAL A 664 1.04 -4.08 32.85
CA VAL A 664 0.94 -4.37 34.28
C VAL A 664 2.24 -4.99 34.78
N TRP A 665 2.70 -6.03 34.08
CA TRP A 665 3.99 -6.68 34.33
C TRP A 665 4.48 -7.37 33.06
N GLY A 666 5.79 -7.62 33.01
CA GLY A 666 6.46 -8.48 32.04
C GLY A 666 7.42 -9.42 32.77
N GLN A 667 7.71 -10.57 32.18
CA GLN A 667 8.75 -11.49 32.61
C GLN A 667 9.47 -12.08 31.42
N VAL A 668 10.74 -12.38 31.62
CA VAL A 668 11.58 -13.03 30.61
C VAL A 668 12.17 -14.33 31.14
N ALA A 669 12.44 -15.24 30.21
CA ALA A 669 13.31 -16.39 30.41
C ALA A 669 14.31 -16.42 29.25
N TYR A 670 15.52 -16.91 29.50
CA TYR A 670 16.59 -16.88 28.51
C TYR A 670 17.45 -18.14 28.54
N SER A 671 18.11 -18.40 27.42
CA SER A 671 19.04 -19.50 27.22
C SER A 671 20.32 -18.98 26.57
N GLU A 672 21.34 -19.82 26.39
CA GLU A 672 22.56 -19.43 25.66
C GLU A 672 22.43 -19.49 24.13
N GLU A 673 21.41 -20.20 23.64
CA GLU A 673 21.06 -20.34 22.23
C GLU A 673 19.57 -20.02 22.03
N VAL A 674 18.71 -20.97 21.64
CA VAL A 674 17.33 -20.70 21.23
C VAL A 674 16.32 -21.07 22.32
N ILE A 675 15.38 -20.15 22.59
CA ILE A 675 14.14 -20.45 23.32
C ILE A 675 12.95 -19.77 22.62
N GLN A 676 11.88 -20.52 22.39
CA GLN A 676 10.71 -20.07 21.66
C GLN A 676 9.43 -20.56 22.31
N THR A 677 8.38 -19.76 22.23
CA THR A 677 7.07 -20.08 22.82
C THR A 677 6.08 -20.49 21.73
N VAL A 678 5.21 -21.46 22.06
CA VAL A 678 4.23 -22.04 21.14
C VAL A 678 2.80 -21.86 21.65
N GLY A 679 2.54 -22.16 22.92
CA GLY A 679 1.19 -22.11 23.51
C GLY A 679 1.12 -21.24 24.76
N LEU A 680 -0.05 -20.62 24.98
CA LEU A 680 -0.38 -19.84 26.17
C LEU A 680 -1.81 -20.15 26.63
N ALA A 681 -1.99 -20.43 27.91
CA ALA A 681 -3.29 -20.54 28.57
C ALA A 681 -3.28 -19.76 29.89
N VAL A 682 -4.44 -19.26 30.30
CA VAL A 682 -4.62 -18.49 31.53
C VAL A 682 -5.81 -19.05 32.30
N ASP A 683 -5.63 -19.28 33.61
CA ASP A 683 -6.72 -19.75 34.47
C ASP A 683 -7.58 -18.59 35.01
N ALA A 684 -8.70 -18.91 35.65
CA ALA A 684 -9.61 -17.91 36.21
C ALA A 684 -8.98 -17.05 37.33
N ALA A 685 -7.89 -17.50 37.95
CA ALA A 685 -7.14 -16.73 38.95
C ALA A 685 -6.09 -15.82 38.30
N GLY A 686 -5.91 -15.87 36.98
CA GLY A 686 -4.97 -15.05 36.23
C GLY A 686 -3.55 -15.62 36.16
N ASN A 687 -3.35 -16.89 36.53
CA ASN A 687 -2.07 -17.59 36.39
C ASN A 687 -1.87 -18.03 34.93
N CYS A 688 -0.64 -17.96 34.45
CA CYS A 688 -0.29 -18.23 33.05
C CYS A 688 0.46 -19.54 32.92
N TYR A 689 0.17 -20.29 31.86
CA TYR A 689 0.82 -21.54 31.50
C TYR A 689 1.36 -21.40 30.08
N VAL A 690 2.65 -21.65 29.90
CA VAL A 690 3.34 -21.45 28.62
C VAL A 690 4.07 -22.72 28.23
N THR A 691 3.94 -23.11 26.96
CA THR A 691 4.68 -24.21 26.34
C THR A 691 5.56 -23.69 25.22
N GLY A 692 6.62 -24.43 24.91
CA GLY A 692 7.47 -24.10 23.78
C GLY A 692 8.67 -25.03 23.64
N ASP A 693 9.68 -24.53 22.95
CA ASP A 693 10.89 -25.26 22.59
C ASP A 693 12.14 -24.56 23.14
N VAL A 694 13.13 -25.35 23.54
CA VAL A 694 14.47 -24.89 23.89
C VAL A 694 15.52 -25.70 23.14
N PHE A 695 16.46 -25.02 22.49
CA PHE A 695 17.68 -25.61 21.93
C PHE A 695 18.86 -24.88 22.56
N ALA A 696 19.40 -25.44 23.65
CA ALA A 696 20.50 -24.90 24.45
C ALA A 696 20.97 -25.97 25.46
N PHE A 697 22.10 -25.78 26.14
CA PHE A 697 22.48 -26.65 27.27
C PHE A 697 21.75 -26.29 28.57
N TRP A 698 21.14 -25.11 28.64
CA TRP A 698 20.35 -24.68 29.78
C TRP A 698 19.40 -23.52 29.41
N VAL A 699 18.37 -23.38 30.24
CA VAL A 699 17.44 -22.24 30.26
C VAL A 699 17.27 -21.75 31.69
N GLU A 700 17.09 -20.44 31.87
CA GLU A 700 16.84 -19.83 33.16
C GLU A 700 15.46 -19.17 33.23
N PHE A 701 14.71 -19.52 34.28
CA PHE A 701 13.42 -18.91 34.64
C PHE A 701 13.54 -18.24 36.01
N GLY A 702 13.58 -16.91 36.07
CA GLY A 702 13.52 -16.15 37.33
C GLY A 702 14.63 -16.49 38.35
N GLY A 703 15.85 -16.77 37.89
CA GLY A 703 16.98 -17.17 38.74
C GLY A 703 17.11 -18.69 38.96
N ASN A 704 16.17 -19.50 38.46
CA ASN A 704 16.27 -20.96 38.49
C ASN A 704 16.76 -21.48 37.14
N ARG A 705 17.98 -22.03 37.10
CA ARG A 705 18.60 -22.58 35.90
C ARG A 705 18.31 -24.07 35.77
N ILE A 706 17.71 -24.46 34.66
CA ILE A 706 17.40 -25.84 34.29
C ILE A 706 18.37 -26.28 33.21
N ASN A 707 19.06 -27.40 33.41
CA ASN A 707 19.92 -27.99 32.40
C ASN A 707 19.07 -28.72 31.36
N CYS A 708 19.41 -28.52 30.10
CA CYS A 708 18.77 -29.15 28.96
C CYS A 708 19.71 -30.25 28.40
N PRO A 709 19.16 -31.36 27.90
CA PRO A 709 19.90 -32.30 27.06
C PRO A 709 20.57 -31.59 25.87
N GLN A 710 21.76 -32.05 25.48
CA GLN A 710 22.65 -31.34 24.54
C GLN A 710 22.22 -31.55 23.06
N ASP A 711 22.42 -30.51 22.23
CA ASP A 711 22.35 -30.53 20.76
C ASP A 711 21.01 -30.96 20.09
N ALA A 712 19.88 -30.86 20.80
CA ALA A 712 18.55 -31.12 20.25
C ALA A 712 17.48 -30.14 20.78
N TYR A 713 16.36 -30.00 20.05
CA TYR A 713 15.21 -29.24 20.56
C TYR A 713 14.55 -30.04 21.68
N ASN A 714 14.20 -29.37 22.77
CA ASN A 714 13.51 -29.95 23.91
C ASN A 714 12.20 -29.19 24.17
N ALA A 715 11.13 -29.91 24.51
CA ALA A 715 9.87 -29.29 24.90
C ALA A 715 9.99 -28.67 26.29
N PHE A 716 9.30 -27.56 26.56
CA PHE A 716 9.15 -27.05 27.93
C PHE A 716 7.71 -26.69 28.26
N VAL A 717 7.43 -26.69 29.56
CA VAL A 717 6.21 -26.10 30.15
C VAL A 717 6.60 -25.27 31.37
N ALA A 718 6.02 -24.08 31.49
CA ALA A 718 6.28 -23.19 32.62
C ALA A 718 5.00 -22.50 33.09
N ARG A 719 4.94 -22.17 34.38
CA ARG A 719 3.83 -21.45 35.01
C ARG A 719 4.30 -20.16 35.66
N LEU A 720 3.52 -19.10 35.47
CA LEU A 720 3.60 -17.87 36.25
C LEU A 720 2.34 -17.70 37.09
N ASP A 721 2.49 -17.19 38.30
CA ASP A 721 1.34 -16.76 39.09
C ASP A 721 0.73 -15.45 38.58
N ALA A 722 -0.42 -15.05 39.12
CA ALA A 722 -1.11 -13.82 38.74
C ALA A 722 -0.29 -12.53 38.92
N SER A 723 0.75 -12.55 39.77
CA SER A 723 1.68 -11.42 39.96
C SER A 723 2.73 -11.32 38.86
N GLY A 724 2.82 -12.34 38.00
CA GLY A 724 3.88 -12.47 37.02
C GLY A 724 5.16 -13.01 37.64
N SER A 725 5.11 -13.84 38.68
CA SER A 725 6.29 -14.52 39.21
C SER A 725 6.35 -15.97 38.71
N TRP A 726 7.51 -16.42 38.26
CA TRP A 726 7.75 -17.81 37.87
C TRP A 726 7.48 -18.74 39.07
N SER A 727 6.53 -19.66 38.94
CA SER A 727 6.17 -20.62 39.99
C SER A 727 6.93 -21.92 39.86
N TRP A 728 6.92 -22.51 38.66
CA TRP A 728 7.63 -23.73 38.32
C TRP A 728 7.85 -23.80 36.80
N ALA A 729 8.85 -24.55 36.37
CA ALA A 729 9.14 -24.82 34.97
C ALA A 729 9.80 -26.20 34.82
N TYR A 730 9.50 -26.87 33.71
CA TYR A 730 10.06 -28.16 33.34
C TYR A 730 10.54 -28.13 31.89
N VAL A 731 11.74 -28.65 31.64
CA VAL A 731 12.23 -29.03 30.31
C VAL A 731 12.10 -30.54 30.19
N MET A 732 11.50 -30.99 29.09
CA MET A 732 11.15 -32.38 28.81
C MET A 732 11.76 -32.76 27.47
N GLY A 733 12.64 -33.75 27.49
CA GLY A 733 13.23 -34.31 26.30
C GLY A 733 14.50 -35.10 26.57
N ASP A 734 15.11 -35.60 25.50
CA ASP A 734 16.41 -36.25 25.50
C ASP A 734 17.36 -35.66 24.44
N TYR A 735 18.32 -36.44 23.95
CA TYR A 735 19.28 -36.01 22.93
C TYR A 735 18.68 -36.03 21.50
N ASN A 736 17.37 -36.16 21.37
CA ASN A 736 16.63 -36.07 20.10
C ASN A 736 15.62 -34.92 20.13
N ASP A 737 15.08 -34.57 18.96
CA ASP A 737 14.15 -33.45 18.82
C ASP A 737 12.78 -33.75 19.46
N ASP A 738 12.48 -32.98 20.51
CA ASP A 738 11.23 -32.92 21.22
C ASP A 738 10.66 -31.50 21.17
N ARG A 739 9.37 -31.36 20.86
CA ARG A 739 8.72 -30.07 20.61
C ARG A 739 7.49 -29.87 21.48
N GLY A 740 7.40 -28.70 22.10
CA GLY A 740 6.24 -28.25 22.85
C GLY A 740 5.09 -27.91 21.90
N GLY A 741 3.89 -28.38 22.23
CA GLY A 741 2.67 -28.12 21.47
C GLY A 741 1.72 -27.18 22.20
N THR A 742 0.43 -27.48 22.14
CA THR A 742 -0.65 -26.67 22.71
C THR A 742 -0.76 -26.87 24.23
N VAL A 743 -1.23 -25.84 24.93
CA VAL A 743 -1.57 -25.89 26.36
C VAL A 743 -3.03 -25.47 26.58
N ALA A 744 -3.71 -26.15 27.49
CA ALA A 744 -5.05 -25.83 27.96
C ALA A 744 -5.12 -25.96 29.49
N VAL A 745 -6.10 -25.32 30.13
CA VAL A 745 -6.25 -25.33 31.59
C VAL A 745 -7.70 -25.60 31.98
N ASP A 746 -7.91 -26.43 33.01
CA ASP A 746 -9.24 -26.70 33.55
C ASP A 746 -9.63 -25.69 34.65
N GLY A 747 -10.89 -25.74 35.10
CA GLY A 747 -11.40 -24.83 36.15
C GLY A 747 -10.73 -24.99 37.52
N SER A 748 -9.90 -26.01 37.72
CA SER A 748 -9.10 -26.20 38.94
C SER A 748 -7.67 -25.68 38.80
N GLY A 749 -7.30 -25.13 37.64
CA GLY A 749 -5.94 -24.65 37.35
C GLY A 749 -4.96 -25.77 36.97
N ASN A 750 -5.45 -26.95 36.59
CA ASN A 750 -4.59 -28.03 36.10
C ASN A 750 -4.24 -27.79 34.63
N ALA A 751 -2.96 -27.90 34.28
CA ALA A 751 -2.47 -27.71 32.92
C ALA A 751 -2.48 -29.02 32.14
N TYR A 752 -2.93 -28.95 30.89
CA TYR A 752 -2.87 -30.04 29.93
C TYR A 752 -2.00 -29.60 28.77
N ILE A 753 -1.02 -30.41 28.42
CA ILE A 753 -0.05 -30.10 27.37
C ILE A 753 0.02 -31.22 26.34
N SER A 754 0.33 -30.85 25.10
CA SER A 754 0.68 -31.78 24.04
C SER A 754 2.04 -31.42 23.42
N GLY A 755 2.59 -32.32 22.61
CA GLY A 755 3.82 -32.10 21.87
C GLY A 755 4.25 -33.32 21.07
N THR A 756 5.35 -33.20 20.35
CA THR A 756 6.00 -34.30 19.62
C THR A 756 7.31 -34.66 20.28
N PHE A 757 7.73 -35.93 20.16
CA PHE A 757 8.98 -36.39 20.76
C PHE A 757 9.63 -37.50 19.92
N ILE A 758 10.95 -37.62 19.96
CA ILE A 758 11.73 -38.74 19.41
C ILE A 758 12.59 -39.28 20.56
N GLY A 759 12.77 -40.59 20.65
CA GLY A 759 13.49 -41.18 21.79
C GLY A 759 12.60 -41.22 23.03
N ALA A 760 13.09 -40.69 24.15
CA ALA A 760 12.47 -40.75 25.46
C ALA A 760 12.11 -39.36 26.00
N VAL A 761 10.85 -39.17 26.43
CA VAL A 761 10.39 -37.95 27.10
C VAL A 761 9.82 -38.29 28.48
N SER A 762 10.22 -37.53 29.51
CA SER A 762 9.92 -37.84 30.92
C SER A 762 9.03 -36.80 31.60
N PHE A 763 8.05 -37.29 32.36
CA PHE A 763 7.03 -36.56 33.10
C PHE A 763 7.03 -37.02 34.56
N GLY A 764 8.06 -36.64 35.31
CA GLY A 764 8.29 -37.15 36.66
C GLY A 764 8.65 -38.65 36.64
N ALA A 765 7.82 -39.49 37.29
CA ALA A 765 8.04 -40.93 37.34
C ALA A 765 7.60 -41.68 36.05
N THR A 766 6.95 -41.00 35.12
CA THR A 766 6.47 -41.59 33.86
C THR A 766 7.40 -41.21 32.71
N THR A 767 7.89 -42.19 31.95
CA THR A 767 8.69 -41.95 30.73
C THR A 767 7.99 -42.59 29.52
N LEU A 768 7.81 -41.81 28.46
CA LEU A 768 7.30 -42.29 27.18
C LEU A 768 8.47 -42.50 26.22
N ASN A 769 8.42 -43.54 25.40
CA ASN A 769 9.49 -43.90 24.46
C ASN A 769 8.93 -44.09 23.04
N SER A 770 9.65 -43.62 22.03
CA SER A 770 9.34 -43.85 20.61
C SER A 770 10.61 -43.78 19.74
N THR A 771 10.87 -44.80 18.92
CA THR A 771 12.04 -44.83 18.01
C THR A 771 11.78 -44.19 16.65
N THR A 772 10.52 -43.99 16.28
CA THR A 772 10.10 -43.42 14.98
C THR A 772 9.53 -42.01 15.10
N GLY A 773 9.58 -41.43 16.30
CA GLY A 773 8.83 -40.22 16.66
C GLY A 773 7.42 -40.54 17.14
N GLY A 774 6.89 -39.72 18.05
CA GLY A 774 5.58 -39.87 18.65
C GLY A 774 5.02 -38.54 19.15
N THR A 775 3.84 -38.59 19.75
CA THR A 775 3.20 -37.43 20.40
C THR A 775 2.80 -37.76 21.80
N PHE A 776 2.96 -36.80 22.70
CA PHE A 776 2.51 -36.93 24.07
C PHE A 776 1.29 -36.05 24.36
N ALA A 777 0.48 -36.50 25.31
CA ALA A 777 -0.46 -35.69 26.07
C ALA A 777 -0.15 -35.87 27.55
N ALA A 778 -0.07 -34.79 28.31
CA ALA A 778 0.22 -34.84 29.74
C ALA A 778 -0.60 -33.84 30.54
N LYS A 779 -0.83 -34.14 31.82
CA LYS A 779 -1.54 -33.28 32.77
C LYS A 779 -0.69 -33.02 34.01
N LEU A 780 -0.66 -31.77 34.45
CA LEU A 780 -0.08 -31.32 35.71
C LEU A 780 -1.14 -30.65 36.57
N ASP A 781 -1.03 -30.78 37.89
CA ASP A 781 -1.81 -29.93 38.80
C ASP A 781 -1.26 -28.48 38.86
N ALA A 782 -1.99 -27.59 39.53
CA ALA A 782 -1.58 -26.20 39.68
C ALA A 782 -0.23 -26.02 40.42
N ALA A 783 0.16 -27.00 41.25
CA ALA A 783 1.43 -27.00 41.98
C ALA A 783 2.61 -27.54 41.13
N GLY A 784 2.35 -28.07 39.93
CA GLY A 784 3.35 -28.61 39.02
C GLY A 784 3.57 -30.11 39.16
N ASN A 785 2.75 -30.82 39.93
CA ASN A 785 2.88 -32.28 40.03
C ASN A 785 2.28 -32.95 38.79
N TRP A 786 3.08 -33.83 38.16
CA TRP A 786 2.61 -34.67 37.06
C TRP A 786 1.53 -35.65 37.53
N LEU A 787 0.34 -35.56 36.93
CA LEU A 787 -0.77 -36.45 37.24
C LEU A 787 -0.80 -37.66 36.30
N TRP A 788 -0.57 -37.43 35.01
CA TRP A 788 -0.45 -38.49 34.00
C TRP A 788 0.22 -37.99 32.72
N ALA A 789 0.78 -38.92 31.94
CA ALA A 789 1.24 -38.70 30.57
C ALA A 789 0.94 -39.93 29.69
N ARG A 790 0.59 -39.71 28.42
CA ARG A 790 0.19 -40.75 27.45
C ARG A 790 0.79 -40.48 26.07
N ASN A 791 1.19 -41.55 25.38
CA ASN A 791 1.54 -41.49 23.96
C ASN A 791 0.26 -41.60 23.12
N ALA A 792 0.14 -40.77 22.07
CA ALA A 792 -1.00 -40.69 21.18
C ALA A 792 -0.70 -41.12 19.73
N SER A 793 0.58 -41.32 19.35
CA SER A 793 0.98 -41.72 17.99
C SER A 793 0.38 -40.88 16.84
N LEU A 794 0.18 -39.58 17.08
CA LEU A 794 -0.33 -38.62 16.10
C LEU A 794 0.81 -37.74 15.57
N GLY A 795 0.56 -37.03 14.47
CA GLY A 795 1.37 -35.93 13.98
C GLY A 795 0.61 -34.61 14.15
N ASN A 796 1.32 -33.56 14.59
CA ASN A 796 0.81 -32.21 14.79
C ASN A 796 -0.49 -32.13 15.66
N PRO A 797 -0.44 -32.63 16.92
CA PRO A 797 -1.63 -32.81 17.74
C PRO A 797 -2.23 -31.46 18.17
N LYS A 798 -3.56 -31.37 18.13
CA LYS A 798 -4.36 -30.29 18.71
C LYS A 798 -5.01 -30.81 19.99
N LEU A 799 -5.11 -29.97 21.02
CA LEU A 799 -5.65 -30.32 22.33
C LEU A 799 -6.80 -29.39 22.71
N ALA A 800 -7.88 -29.96 23.24
CA ALA A 800 -8.96 -29.23 23.91
C ALA A 800 -9.33 -29.94 25.22
N VAL A 801 -9.88 -29.20 26.20
CA VAL A 801 -10.23 -29.75 27.52
C VAL A 801 -11.61 -29.25 27.93
N ASP A 802 -12.43 -30.13 28.49
CA ASP A 802 -13.75 -29.79 29.02
C ASP A 802 -13.72 -29.40 30.52
N ALA A 803 -14.83 -28.82 31.01
CA ALA A 803 -14.95 -28.41 32.40
C ALA A 803 -14.88 -29.57 33.42
N ALA A 804 -15.10 -30.81 32.96
CA ALA A 804 -14.94 -32.01 33.79
C ALA A 804 -13.50 -32.54 33.77
N GLY A 805 -12.59 -31.88 33.05
CA GLY A 805 -11.18 -32.22 32.96
C GLY A 805 -10.86 -33.35 31.97
N ASN A 806 -11.77 -33.71 31.06
CA ASN A 806 -11.47 -34.66 30.00
C ASN A 806 -10.77 -33.93 28.84
N ALA A 807 -9.79 -34.60 28.23
CA ALA A 807 -8.99 -34.02 27.15
C ALA A 807 -9.33 -34.66 25.80
N LEU A 808 -9.42 -33.84 24.77
CA LEU A 808 -9.62 -34.24 23.38
C LEU A 808 -8.35 -33.96 22.58
N LEU A 809 -7.87 -34.96 21.84
CA LEU A 809 -6.75 -34.84 20.92
C LEU A 809 -7.19 -35.10 19.48
N ALA A 810 -6.65 -34.33 18.54
CA ALA A 810 -6.79 -34.61 17.11
C ALA A 810 -5.46 -34.40 16.38
N GLY A 811 -5.17 -35.23 15.39
CA GLY A 811 -3.93 -35.13 14.60
C GLY A 811 -3.95 -36.07 13.40
N ARG A 812 -2.85 -36.09 12.64
CA ARG A 812 -2.70 -36.96 11.46
C ARG A 812 -1.91 -38.23 11.79
N PHE A 813 -2.14 -39.34 11.10
CA PHE A 813 -1.34 -40.55 11.29
C PHE A 813 -1.27 -41.38 10.00
N ALA A 814 -0.20 -42.14 9.82
CA ALA A 814 -0.07 -43.14 8.75
C ALA A 814 0.31 -44.49 9.37
N GLY A 815 -0.15 -45.59 8.76
CA GLY A 815 0.06 -46.92 9.32
C GLY A 815 -0.91 -47.20 10.46
N THR A 816 -0.40 -47.44 11.68
CA THR A 816 -1.24 -47.75 12.85
C THR A 816 -0.97 -46.77 13.99
N ALA A 817 -2.02 -46.12 14.50
CA ALA A 817 -1.99 -45.28 15.70
C ALA A 817 -2.69 -45.98 16.87
N SER A 818 -2.06 -45.97 18.05
CA SER A 818 -2.51 -46.74 19.21
C SER A 818 -2.91 -45.83 20.38
N PHE A 819 -4.09 -46.09 20.94
CA PHE A 819 -4.71 -45.39 22.05
C PHE A 819 -5.08 -46.40 23.14
N GLY A 820 -4.07 -46.83 23.88
CA GLY A 820 -4.21 -47.91 24.86
C GLY A 820 -4.46 -49.25 24.16
N THR A 821 -5.61 -49.87 24.41
CA THR A 821 -6.03 -51.13 23.75
C THR A 821 -6.70 -50.90 22.39
N THR A 822 -7.03 -49.65 22.04
CA THR A 822 -7.66 -49.30 20.76
C THR A 822 -6.57 -48.99 19.75
N ALA A 823 -6.60 -49.62 18.58
CA ALA A 823 -5.69 -49.33 17.48
C ALA A 823 -6.49 -48.89 16.24
N LEU A 824 -6.06 -47.79 15.63
CA LEU A 824 -6.60 -47.29 14.37
C LEU A 824 -5.59 -47.55 13.26
N SER A 825 -6.05 -48.03 12.10
CA SER A 825 -5.20 -48.22 10.92
C SER A 825 -5.59 -47.21 9.83
N SER A 826 -4.60 -46.59 9.19
CA SER A 826 -4.87 -45.67 8.09
C SER A 826 -5.32 -46.42 6.83
N ALA A 827 -6.11 -45.79 5.97
CA ALA A 827 -6.62 -46.34 4.72
C ALA A 827 -5.73 -46.04 3.50
N GLY A 828 -4.44 -45.80 3.73
CA GLY A 828 -3.48 -45.44 2.68
C GLY A 828 -2.46 -44.44 3.21
N GLY A 829 -2.56 -43.19 2.73
CA GLY A 829 -1.75 -42.06 3.16
C GLY A 829 -1.99 -41.63 4.61
N LEU A 830 -1.79 -40.34 4.87
CA LEU A 830 -2.03 -39.73 6.17
C LEU A 830 -3.53 -39.54 6.41
N ASP A 831 -4.06 -40.12 7.49
CA ASP A 831 -5.46 -39.97 7.90
C ASP A 831 -5.60 -39.10 9.15
N VAL A 832 -6.83 -38.69 9.43
CA VAL A 832 -7.21 -38.00 10.66
C VAL A 832 -7.54 -39.01 11.76
N ALA A 833 -7.04 -38.78 12.97
CA ALA A 833 -7.50 -39.44 14.18
C ALA A 833 -7.91 -38.42 15.25
N VAL A 834 -9.03 -38.70 15.92
CA VAL A 834 -9.54 -37.96 17.08
C VAL A 834 -9.67 -38.94 18.24
N ALA A 835 -9.17 -38.57 19.42
CA ALA A 835 -9.20 -39.44 20.61
C ALA A 835 -9.50 -38.65 21.87
N ARG A 836 -10.13 -39.30 22.85
CA ARG A 836 -10.52 -38.68 24.12
C ARG A 836 -9.94 -39.40 25.33
N LEU A 837 -9.40 -38.62 26.26
CA LEU A 837 -8.90 -39.02 27.55
C LEU A 837 -9.86 -38.56 28.65
N ASP A 838 -10.14 -39.39 29.64
CA ASP A 838 -10.81 -38.95 30.86
C ASP A 838 -9.86 -38.09 31.74
N ALA A 839 -10.39 -37.51 32.81
CA ALA A 839 -9.62 -36.69 33.75
C ALA A 839 -8.41 -37.41 34.40
N ASN A 840 -8.42 -38.75 34.41
CA ASN A 840 -7.36 -39.61 34.95
C ASN A 840 -6.36 -40.06 33.87
N GLY A 841 -6.54 -39.63 32.62
CA GLY A 841 -5.67 -39.97 31.49
C GLY A 841 -5.95 -41.35 30.91
N ASN A 842 -7.14 -41.92 31.10
CA ASN A 842 -7.52 -43.17 30.43
C ASN A 842 -8.13 -42.86 29.06
N TRP A 843 -7.69 -43.58 28.03
CA TRP A 843 -8.33 -43.51 26.71
C TRP A 843 -9.77 -44.03 26.81
N THR A 844 -10.73 -43.19 26.44
CA THR A 844 -12.17 -43.52 26.48
C THR A 844 -12.66 -43.97 25.11
N TRP A 845 -12.20 -43.32 24.04
CA TRP A 845 -12.45 -43.70 22.65
C TRP A 845 -11.42 -43.06 21.72
N ALA A 846 -11.29 -43.63 20.51
CA ALA A 846 -10.53 -43.06 19.40
C ALA A 846 -11.21 -43.40 18.06
N SER A 847 -11.21 -42.45 17.12
CA SER A 847 -11.95 -42.53 15.86
C SER A 847 -11.11 -42.02 14.69
N ARG A 848 -11.14 -42.75 13.56
CA ARG A 848 -10.45 -42.41 12.29
C ARG A 848 -11.39 -41.71 11.32
N ALA A 849 -10.87 -40.77 10.53
CA ALA A 849 -11.45 -40.36 9.25
C ALA A 849 -10.35 -40.21 8.18
N GLY A 850 -10.69 -40.46 6.91
CA GLY A 850 -9.79 -40.28 5.77
C GLY A 850 -9.90 -41.39 4.72
N GLY A 851 -8.98 -41.41 3.76
CA GLY A 851 -9.04 -42.23 2.55
C GLY A 851 -7.66 -42.68 2.05
N PRO A 852 -7.52 -43.00 0.75
CA PRO A 852 -6.27 -43.54 0.20
C PRO A 852 -5.11 -42.53 0.11
N ALA A 853 -5.37 -41.22 0.18
CA ALA A 853 -4.38 -40.15 0.09
C ALA A 853 -4.28 -39.36 1.41
N ASP A 854 -3.68 -38.16 1.38
CA ASP A 854 -3.38 -37.41 2.60
C ASP A 854 -4.52 -36.47 3.04
N GLU A 855 -4.86 -36.56 4.32
CA GLU A 855 -5.79 -35.71 5.05
C GLU A 855 -5.09 -35.00 6.23
N HIS A 856 -5.40 -33.73 6.43
CA HIS A 856 -4.77 -32.90 7.46
C HIS A 856 -5.80 -32.13 8.28
N PRO A 857 -5.88 -32.34 9.61
CA PRO A 857 -6.70 -31.51 10.48
C PRO A 857 -6.02 -30.16 10.76
N THR A 858 -6.79 -29.08 10.72
CA THR A 858 -6.33 -27.69 10.93
C THR A 858 -6.75 -27.13 12.28
N ALA A 859 -8.00 -27.37 12.70
CA ALA A 859 -8.55 -26.91 13.98
C ALA A 859 -9.40 -27.97 14.67
N LEU A 860 -9.39 -27.96 16.00
CA LEU A 860 -10.17 -28.81 16.89
C LEU A 860 -10.93 -27.93 17.88
N LEU A 861 -12.23 -28.17 18.02
CA LEU A 861 -13.07 -27.47 19.00
C LEU A 861 -13.95 -28.48 19.72
N GLN A 862 -13.99 -28.40 21.06
CA GLN A 862 -14.88 -29.19 21.89
C GLN A 862 -16.05 -28.33 22.38
N ALA A 863 -17.27 -28.80 22.17
CA ALA A 863 -18.49 -28.13 22.61
C ALA A 863 -18.85 -28.47 24.07
N ALA A 864 -19.70 -27.66 24.68
CA ALA A 864 -20.12 -27.83 26.08
C ALA A 864 -20.90 -29.13 26.33
N ASP A 865 -21.55 -29.68 25.30
CA ASP A 865 -22.23 -30.99 25.34
C ASP A 865 -21.27 -32.18 25.19
N GLY A 866 -19.96 -31.91 25.06
CA GLY A 866 -18.92 -32.91 24.86
C GLY A 866 -18.69 -33.32 23.40
N ALA A 867 -19.44 -32.77 22.44
CA ALA A 867 -19.23 -33.04 21.02
C ALA A 867 -17.91 -32.43 20.53
N ALA A 868 -17.31 -33.07 19.52
CA ALA A 868 -16.06 -32.64 18.90
C ALA A 868 -16.30 -32.14 17.47
N TYR A 869 -15.68 -31.01 17.12
CA TYR A 869 -15.71 -30.43 15.80
C TYR A 869 -14.30 -30.30 15.23
N LEU A 870 -14.15 -30.60 13.95
CA LEU A 870 -12.86 -30.62 13.27
C LEU A 870 -12.97 -29.96 11.90
N THR A 871 -11.96 -29.19 11.52
CA THR A 871 -11.76 -28.70 10.14
C THR A 871 -10.43 -29.20 9.57
N GLY A 872 -10.29 -29.18 8.25
CA GLY A 872 -9.04 -29.54 7.62
C GLY A 872 -9.05 -29.52 6.10
N THR A 873 -8.04 -30.18 5.52
CA THR A 873 -7.91 -30.45 4.07
C THR A 873 -7.91 -31.95 3.80
N PHE A 874 -8.43 -32.36 2.65
CA PHE A 874 -8.32 -33.74 2.17
C PHE A 874 -7.92 -33.79 0.70
N LEU A 875 -7.02 -34.72 0.36
CA LEU A 875 -6.58 -34.99 -1.00
C LEU A 875 -7.29 -36.22 -1.59
N SER A 876 -7.76 -37.14 -0.73
CA SER A 876 -8.42 -38.36 -1.15
C SER A 876 -9.60 -38.10 -2.07
N THR A 877 -9.69 -38.84 -3.18
CA THR A 877 -10.84 -38.76 -4.10
C THR A 877 -12.15 -39.12 -3.42
N ALA A 878 -12.10 -39.94 -2.37
CA ALA A 878 -13.18 -40.24 -1.46
C ALA A 878 -12.61 -40.38 -0.03
N ALA A 879 -12.86 -39.40 0.85
CA ALA A 879 -12.48 -39.44 2.26
C ALA A 879 -13.66 -39.90 3.13
N GLU A 880 -13.47 -40.88 4.01
CA GLU A 880 -14.53 -41.44 4.84
C GLU A 880 -14.57 -40.83 6.24
N PHE A 881 -15.74 -40.37 6.67
CA PHE A 881 -16.05 -39.84 8.00
C PHE A 881 -17.23 -40.64 8.57
N GLY A 882 -16.92 -41.80 9.16
CA GLY A 882 -17.94 -42.77 9.59
C GLY A 882 -18.74 -43.30 8.40
N SER A 883 -20.05 -43.08 8.39
CA SER A 883 -20.94 -43.46 7.27
C SER A 883 -21.01 -42.41 6.15
N THR A 884 -20.35 -41.26 6.32
CA THR A 884 -20.32 -40.18 5.33
C THR A 884 -19.07 -40.29 4.47
N THR A 885 -19.22 -40.25 3.15
CA THR A 885 -18.10 -40.19 2.20
C THR A 885 -18.06 -38.83 1.53
N LEU A 886 -16.91 -38.15 1.61
CA LEU A 886 -16.67 -36.84 1.00
C LEU A 886 -15.90 -37.02 -0.32
N PRO A 887 -16.47 -36.66 -1.48
CA PRO A 887 -15.76 -36.70 -2.75
C PRO A 887 -14.87 -35.48 -2.93
N ASN A 888 -13.65 -35.61 -3.46
CA ASN A 888 -12.84 -34.46 -3.87
C ASN A 888 -13.24 -34.02 -5.29
N ALA A 889 -13.40 -32.71 -5.55
CA ALA A 889 -13.73 -32.24 -6.91
C ALA A 889 -12.51 -31.89 -7.78
N GLY A 890 -11.31 -31.83 -7.20
CA GLY A 890 -10.07 -31.58 -7.93
C GLY A 890 -9.23 -32.84 -8.09
N THR A 891 -8.56 -32.99 -9.24
CA THR A 891 -7.57 -34.05 -9.45
C THR A 891 -6.19 -33.55 -9.02
N GLY A 892 -5.66 -34.08 -7.92
CA GLY A 892 -4.33 -33.71 -7.41
C GLY A 892 -4.28 -32.38 -6.65
N THR A 893 -5.44 -31.81 -6.30
CA THR A 893 -5.59 -30.64 -5.42
C THR A 893 -6.37 -31.02 -4.16
N THR A 894 -6.22 -30.24 -3.09
CA THR A 894 -6.92 -30.47 -1.81
C THR A 894 -8.24 -29.75 -1.74
N ASP A 895 -9.25 -30.35 -1.11
CA ASP A 895 -10.48 -29.66 -0.72
C ASP A 895 -10.55 -29.49 0.80
N GLY A 896 -11.32 -28.51 1.28
CA GLY A 896 -11.58 -28.32 2.71
C GLY A 896 -12.66 -29.25 3.24
N PHE A 897 -12.54 -29.70 4.50
CA PHE A 897 -13.58 -30.44 5.21
C PHE A 897 -13.93 -29.82 6.57
N VAL A 898 -15.17 -30.07 7.01
CA VAL A 898 -15.64 -29.87 8.39
C VAL A 898 -16.44 -31.09 8.83
N ALA A 899 -16.22 -31.56 10.05
CA ALA A 899 -16.90 -32.76 10.58
C ALA A 899 -17.21 -32.65 12.07
N LYS A 900 -18.21 -33.41 12.51
CA LYS A 900 -18.66 -33.48 13.91
C LYS A 900 -18.72 -34.91 14.43
N LEU A 901 -18.29 -35.10 15.67
CA LEU A 901 -18.46 -36.33 16.45
C LEU A 901 -19.29 -36.05 17.70
N ASP A 902 -20.05 -37.04 18.16
CA ASP A 902 -20.68 -36.99 19.49
C ASP A 902 -19.65 -37.20 20.61
N ALA A 903 -20.10 -37.05 21.86
CA ALA A 903 -19.25 -37.23 23.04
C ALA A 903 -18.71 -38.67 23.23
N ALA A 904 -19.31 -39.65 22.53
CA ALA A 904 -18.89 -41.04 22.53
C ALA A 904 -17.90 -41.37 21.40
N GLY A 905 -17.57 -40.41 20.54
CA GLY A 905 -16.62 -40.57 19.44
C GLY A 905 -17.24 -41.07 18.14
N ASN A 906 -18.57 -41.11 18.01
CA ASN A 906 -19.21 -41.49 16.76
C ASN A 906 -19.26 -40.30 15.80
N TRP A 907 -18.81 -40.50 14.56
CA TRP A 907 -18.98 -39.52 13.49
C TRP A 907 -20.47 -39.33 13.19
N LEU A 908 -20.95 -38.09 13.33
CA LEU A 908 -22.35 -37.75 13.07
C LEU A 908 -22.55 -37.30 11.61
N TRP A 909 -21.66 -36.43 11.13
CA TRP A 909 -21.68 -35.93 9.76
C TRP A 909 -20.31 -35.35 9.37
N GLY A 910 -20.07 -35.26 8.06
CA GLY A 910 -18.95 -34.54 7.44
C GLY A 910 -19.43 -33.73 6.24
N GLN A 911 -18.76 -32.62 5.94
CA GLN A 911 -19.06 -31.77 4.80
C GLN A 911 -17.80 -31.32 4.09
N ARG A 912 -17.91 -31.20 2.77
CA ARG A 912 -16.89 -30.66 1.87
C ARG A 912 -17.10 -29.18 1.60
N ALA A 913 -16.00 -28.44 1.50
CA ALA A 913 -15.91 -27.08 0.99
C ALA A 913 -14.74 -26.96 0.01
N GLY A 914 -15.01 -26.81 -1.29
CA GLY A 914 -13.95 -26.65 -2.29
C GLY A 914 -14.41 -26.73 -3.76
N GLY A 915 -13.47 -26.73 -4.70
CA GLY A 915 -13.66 -26.71 -6.15
C GLY A 915 -12.54 -27.45 -6.88
N SER A 916 -12.09 -26.94 -8.03
CA SER A 916 -11.02 -27.57 -8.82
C SER A 916 -9.60 -27.16 -8.42
N GLY A 917 -9.46 -26.13 -7.60
CA GLY A 917 -8.20 -25.65 -7.03
C GLY A 917 -7.88 -26.30 -5.69
N SER A 918 -6.88 -25.77 -4.98
CA SER A 918 -6.54 -26.18 -3.62
C SER A 918 -7.26 -25.29 -2.60
N ASP A 919 -8.20 -25.86 -1.88
CA ASP A 919 -9.05 -25.18 -0.89
C ASP A 919 -8.84 -25.81 0.50
N ALA A 920 -9.03 -25.01 1.55
CA ALA A 920 -8.80 -25.44 2.93
C ALA A 920 -9.75 -24.75 3.90
N LEU A 921 -10.35 -25.49 4.84
CA LEU A 921 -10.96 -24.91 6.03
C LEU A 921 -9.93 -24.91 7.16
N THR A 922 -9.70 -23.76 7.80
CA THR A 922 -8.57 -23.56 8.71
C THR A 922 -8.98 -23.18 10.13
N VAL A 923 -10.18 -22.64 10.32
CA VAL A 923 -10.68 -22.18 11.63
C VAL A 923 -12.15 -22.52 11.83
N ILE A 924 -12.55 -22.76 13.08
CA ILE A 924 -13.92 -23.09 13.49
C ILE A 924 -14.29 -22.38 14.80
N SER A 925 -15.55 -21.97 14.91
CA SER A 925 -16.10 -21.34 16.11
C SER A 925 -17.56 -21.76 16.32
N LEU A 926 -18.00 -21.80 17.58
CA LEU A 926 -19.39 -22.03 17.96
C LEU A 926 -19.94 -20.81 18.69
N ASP A 927 -21.23 -20.55 18.53
CA ASP A 927 -21.93 -19.57 19.36
C ASP A 927 -22.49 -20.19 20.65
N GLY A 928 -23.07 -19.35 21.52
CA GLY A 928 -23.70 -19.80 22.77
C GLY A 928 -24.93 -20.71 22.61
N GLN A 929 -25.38 -20.97 21.38
CA GLN A 929 -26.48 -21.89 21.05
C GLN A 929 -25.98 -23.15 20.31
N GLY A 930 -24.67 -23.32 20.14
CA GLY A 930 -24.06 -24.46 19.47
C GLY A 930 -24.05 -24.38 17.93
N ARG A 931 -24.41 -23.25 17.32
CA ARG A 931 -24.35 -23.02 15.87
C ARG A 931 -22.90 -22.94 15.40
N THR A 932 -22.61 -23.55 14.25
CA THR A 932 -21.24 -23.78 13.79
C THR A 932 -20.84 -22.84 12.66
N TYR A 933 -19.70 -22.18 12.82
CA TYR A 933 -19.10 -21.29 11.85
C TYR A 933 -17.70 -21.77 11.50
N VAL A 934 -17.37 -21.77 10.22
CA VAL A 934 -16.05 -22.13 9.71
C VAL A 934 -15.56 -21.06 8.76
N ALA A 935 -14.24 -20.92 8.67
CA ALA A 935 -13.62 -20.12 7.63
C ALA A 935 -12.38 -20.80 7.08
N GLY A 936 -12.03 -20.43 5.86
CA GLY A 936 -10.98 -21.09 5.11
C GLY A 936 -10.53 -20.30 3.90
N ASN A 937 -9.48 -20.80 3.27
CA ASN A 937 -8.89 -20.23 2.07
C ASN A 937 -9.37 -21.05 0.87
N PHE A 938 -9.77 -20.40 -0.22
CA PHE A 938 -10.20 -21.07 -1.43
C PHE A 938 -9.49 -20.48 -2.66
N SER A 939 -8.73 -21.30 -3.39
CA SER A 939 -8.05 -20.92 -4.64
C SER A 939 -8.86 -21.30 -5.88
N SER A 940 -9.92 -22.08 -5.70
CA SER A 940 -10.82 -22.45 -6.78
C SER A 940 -11.52 -21.24 -7.39
N SER A 941 -11.51 -21.14 -8.73
CA SER A 941 -12.26 -20.13 -9.50
C SER A 941 -13.75 -20.13 -9.18
N ALA A 942 -14.29 -21.29 -8.79
CA ALA A 942 -15.63 -21.49 -8.29
C ALA A 942 -15.61 -22.38 -7.05
N LEU A 943 -16.04 -21.85 -5.90
CA LEU A 943 -16.18 -22.61 -4.66
C LEU A 943 -17.59 -23.23 -4.57
N THR A 944 -17.63 -24.53 -4.26
CA THR A 944 -18.86 -25.28 -3.98
C THR A 944 -18.89 -25.77 -2.53
N LEU A 945 -20.05 -25.62 -1.88
CA LEU A 945 -20.31 -26.16 -0.54
C LEU A 945 -21.38 -27.24 -0.64
N GLY A 946 -20.97 -28.51 -0.64
CA GLY A 946 -21.85 -29.66 -0.85
C GLY A 946 -22.61 -29.65 -2.20
N ALA A 947 -23.52 -30.62 -2.38
CA ALA A 947 -24.28 -30.81 -3.62
C ALA A 947 -25.53 -29.90 -3.76
N THR A 948 -25.99 -29.27 -2.68
CA THR A 948 -27.32 -28.64 -2.58
C THR A 948 -27.34 -27.11 -2.61
N PHE A 949 -26.19 -26.43 -2.62
CA PHE A 949 -26.12 -24.96 -2.54
C PHE A 949 -25.65 -24.34 -3.87
N ALA A 950 -26.60 -24.16 -4.80
CA ALA A 950 -26.38 -24.06 -6.26
C ALA A 950 -25.69 -22.79 -6.82
N ALA A 951 -25.46 -21.73 -6.05
CA ALA A 951 -24.83 -20.51 -6.57
C ALA A 951 -23.33 -20.46 -6.24
N ALA A 952 -22.46 -21.01 -7.08
CA ALA A 952 -21.01 -21.01 -6.85
C ALA A 952 -20.50 -19.60 -6.48
N LEU A 953 -19.67 -19.51 -5.43
CA LEU A 953 -18.93 -18.27 -5.19
C LEU A 953 -17.80 -18.23 -6.21
N THR A 954 -17.76 -17.16 -7.00
CA THR A 954 -16.64 -16.88 -7.89
C THR A 954 -15.51 -16.30 -7.05
N ASN A 955 -14.32 -16.89 -7.15
CA ASN A 955 -13.10 -16.25 -6.65
C ASN A 955 -12.92 -14.92 -7.39
N ALA A 956 -12.71 -13.85 -6.64
CA ALA A 956 -12.66 -12.49 -7.17
C ALA A 956 -11.46 -12.28 -8.11
N ASP A 957 -10.40 -13.09 -7.95
CA ASP A 957 -9.17 -13.04 -8.73
C ASP A 957 -8.77 -14.44 -9.27
N ALA A 958 -9.72 -15.12 -9.93
CA ALA A 958 -9.48 -16.43 -10.54
C ALA A 958 -8.40 -16.46 -11.66
N SER A 959 -7.75 -15.34 -11.96
CA SER A 959 -6.86 -15.14 -13.11
C SER A 959 -5.38 -15.45 -12.84
N ASP A 960 -4.95 -15.45 -11.58
CA ASP A 960 -3.55 -15.68 -11.18
C ASP A 960 -3.35 -16.91 -10.27
N GLY A 961 -4.43 -17.59 -9.86
CA GLY A 961 -4.40 -18.75 -8.95
C GLY A 961 -4.34 -18.38 -7.46
N SER A 962 -4.63 -17.13 -7.10
CA SER A 962 -4.65 -16.66 -5.72
C SER A 962 -5.78 -17.25 -4.87
N SER A 963 -5.53 -17.34 -3.56
CA SER A 963 -6.50 -17.82 -2.55
C SER A 963 -7.30 -16.66 -1.97
N ASP A 964 -8.63 -16.78 -1.96
CA ASP A 964 -9.56 -15.85 -1.30
C ASP A 964 -10.10 -16.47 0.01
N VAL A 965 -10.80 -15.69 0.83
CA VAL A 965 -11.39 -16.17 2.08
C VAL A 965 -12.87 -16.48 1.98
N VAL A 966 -13.25 -17.68 2.38
CA VAL A 966 -14.65 -18.05 2.59
C VAL A 966 -14.97 -18.15 4.06
N VAL A 967 -16.14 -17.66 4.42
CA VAL A 967 -16.73 -17.83 5.74
C VAL A 967 -18.10 -18.46 5.55
N ALA A 968 -18.37 -19.54 6.27
CA ALA A 968 -19.58 -20.32 6.10
C ALA A 968 -20.17 -20.78 7.43
N ARG A 969 -21.49 -20.97 7.43
CA ARG A 969 -22.28 -21.41 8.58
C ARG A 969 -22.94 -22.75 8.29
N LEU A 970 -22.96 -23.62 9.30
CA LEU A 970 -23.58 -24.94 9.25
C LEU A 970 -24.65 -25.10 10.32
N ASP A 971 -25.65 -25.91 10.00
CA ASP A 971 -26.58 -26.46 10.98
C ASP A 971 -25.86 -27.45 11.89
N ALA A 972 -25.91 -27.23 13.19
CA ALA A 972 -25.15 -28.03 14.15
C ALA A 972 -25.67 -29.48 14.30
N ALA A 973 -26.93 -29.72 13.97
CA ALA A 973 -27.55 -31.04 14.10
C ALA A 973 -27.32 -31.89 12.84
N THR A 974 -27.52 -31.30 11.67
CA THR A 974 -27.51 -32.01 10.38
C THR A 974 -26.22 -31.84 9.58
N GLY A 975 -25.39 -30.85 9.93
CA GLY A 975 -24.23 -30.45 9.11
C GLY A 975 -24.62 -29.73 7.82
N GLY A 976 -25.91 -29.43 7.57
CA GLY A 976 -26.32 -28.73 6.36
C GLY A 976 -25.77 -27.32 6.29
N TRP A 977 -25.19 -26.92 5.15
CA TRP A 977 -24.75 -25.55 4.90
C TRP A 977 -25.94 -24.57 4.94
N GLN A 978 -25.89 -23.57 5.82
CA GLN A 978 -26.98 -22.59 6.02
C GLN A 978 -26.72 -21.25 5.32
N GLY A 979 -25.46 -20.94 5.01
CA GLY A 979 -25.08 -19.69 4.35
C GLY A 979 -23.58 -19.52 4.26
N ARG A 980 -23.13 -18.66 3.35
CA ARG A 980 -21.72 -18.34 3.14
C ARG A 980 -21.53 -16.91 2.66
N VAL A 981 -20.34 -16.39 2.89
CA VAL A 981 -19.83 -15.15 2.32
C VAL A 981 -18.41 -15.42 1.86
N GLY A 982 -18.13 -15.17 0.59
CA GLY A 982 -16.78 -15.07 0.06
C GLY A 982 -16.31 -13.63 0.14
N GLY A 983 -15.02 -13.44 0.33
CA GLY A 983 -14.40 -12.15 0.14
C GLY A 983 -12.89 -12.22 0.06
N GLY A 984 -12.35 -11.16 -0.50
CA GLY A 984 -10.94 -11.04 -0.84
C GLY A 984 -10.70 -9.86 -1.78
N GLY A 985 -9.48 -9.75 -2.29
CA GLY A 985 -9.09 -8.81 -3.34
C GLY A 985 -7.92 -9.35 -4.15
N ILE A 986 -7.06 -8.47 -4.66
CA ILE A 986 -5.94 -8.90 -5.52
C ILE A 986 -4.88 -9.66 -4.68
N GLY A 987 -4.54 -10.88 -5.10
CA GLY A 987 -3.53 -11.75 -4.49
C GLY A 987 -4.03 -12.59 -3.30
N ASN A 988 -3.13 -13.40 -2.71
CA ASN A 988 -3.52 -14.34 -1.64
C ASN A 988 -3.99 -13.64 -0.35
N ASP A 989 -5.22 -13.95 0.06
CA ASP A 989 -5.84 -13.57 1.31
C ASP A 989 -6.03 -14.80 2.21
N TYR A 990 -5.75 -14.66 3.50
CA TYR A 990 -5.76 -15.77 4.46
C TYR A 990 -6.60 -15.46 5.69
N VAL A 991 -7.46 -16.41 6.09
CA VAL A 991 -8.14 -16.30 7.39
C VAL A 991 -7.20 -16.73 8.52
N VAL A 992 -7.13 -15.91 9.56
CA VAL A 992 -6.25 -16.13 10.73
C VAL A 992 -7.00 -16.18 12.05
N GLY A 993 -8.30 -15.89 12.05
CA GLY A 993 -9.14 -15.98 13.24
C GLY A 993 -10.63 -15.93 12.93
N LEU A 994 -11.41 -16.65 13.74
CA LEU A 994 -12.86 -16.68 13.68
C LEU A 994 -13.43 -16.69 15.09
N SER A 995 -14.35 -15.78 15.38
CA SER A 995 -15.02 -15.74 16.68
C SER A 995 -16.47 -15.29 16.56
N VAL A 996 -17.31 -15.78 17.46
CA VAL A 996 -18.73 -15.43 17.53
C VAL A 996 -19.03 -14.95 18.94
N ASP A 997 -19.67 -13.79 19.07
CA ASP A 997 -20.07 -13.27 20.37
C ASP A 997 -21.41 -13.88 20.84
N ALA A 998 -21.78 -13.60 22.09
CA ALA A 998 -23.04 -14.05 22.70
C ALA A 998 -24.31 -13.50 21.98
N ALA A 999 -24.17 -12.51 21.10
CA ALA A 999 -25.24 -11.92 20.30
C ALA A 999 -25.23 -12.40 18.84
N ASP A 1000 -24.55 -13.53 18.55
CA ASP A 1000 -24.44 -14.15 17.23
C ASP A 1000 -23.81 -13.23 16.17
N ARG A 1001 -22.91 -12.33 16.59
CA ARG A 1001 -22.10 -11.52 15.67
C ARG A 1001 -20.81 -12.25 15.38
N LEU A 1002 -20.63 -12.54 14.09
CA LEU A 1002 -19.46 -13.21 13.55
C LEU A 1002 -18.35 -12.18 13.30
N SER A 1003 -17.15 -12.51 13.75
CA SER A 1003 -15.95 -11.72 13.51
C SER A 1003 -14.92 -12.60 12.83
N VAL A 1004 -14.46 -12.19 11.66
CA VAL A 1004 -13.48 -12.92 10.87
C VAL A 1004 -12.27 -12.01 10.73
N ALA A 1005 -11.09 -12.49 11.12
CA ALA A 1005 -9.83 -11.82 10.80
C ALA A 1005 -9.25 -12.41 9.52
N VAL A 1006 -9.03 -11.53 8.56
CA VAL A 1006 -8.41 -11.87 7.29
C VAL A 1006 -7.17 -11.03 7.09
N VAL A 1007 -6.04 -11.67 6.82
CA VAL A 1007 -4.86 -11.01 6.28
C VAL A 1007 -5.10 -10.83 4.80
N ALA A 1008 -5.42 -9.59 4.39
CA ALA A 1008 -5.66 -9.27 2.99
C ALA A 1008 -4.48 -8.50 2.36
N ARG A 1009 -4.09 -8.87 1.14
CA ARG A 1009 -3.02 -8.17 0.39
C ARG A 1009 -3.51 -6.92 -0.32
N SER A 1010 -4.82 -6.73 -0.42
CA SER A 1010 -5.43 -5.56 -1.08
C SER A 1010 -5.99 -4.53 -0.09
N ALA A 1011 -5.95 -3.25 -0.48
CA ALA A 1011 -6.51 -2.14 0.30
C ALA A 1011 -8.06 -2.08 0.28
N ASN A 1012 -8.70 -2.89 -0.59
CA ASN A 1012 -10.14 -2.86 -0.87
C ASN A 1012 -10.76 -4.27 -0.88
N ALA A 1013 -10.29 -5.19 -0.03
CA ALA A 1013 -10.87 -6.53 0.06
C ALA A 1013 -12.38 -6.41 0.35
N ALA A 1014 -13.20 -7.07 -0.46
CA ALA A 1014 -14.65 -6.98 -0.39
C ALA A 1014 -15.24 -8.30 0.07
N PHE A 1015 -16.14 -8.26 1.04
CA PHE A 1015 -16.89 -9.42 1.53
C PHE A 1015 -18.37 -9.19 1.25
N GLY A 1016 -18.87 -9.71 0.12
CA GLY A 1016 -20.20 -9.38 -0.38
C GLY A 1016 -20.34 -7.88 -0.70
N SER A 1017 -21.37 -7.20 -0.16
CA SER A 1017 -21.58 -5.75 -0.34
C SER A 1017 -20.76 -4.88 0.62
N LEU A 1018 -20.03 -5.50 1.55
CA LEU A 1018 -19.18 -4.81 2.51
C LEU A 1018 -17.79 -4.61 1.91
N VAL A 1019 -17.46 -3.35 1.61
CA VAL A 1019 -16.11 -2.94 1.22
C VAL A 1019 -15.36 -2.57 2.47
N LEU A 1020 -14.25 -3.24 2.73
CA LEU A 1020 -13.35 -2.90 3.82
C LEU A 1020 -12.59 -1.61 3.46
N SER A 1021 -12.92 -0.49 4.09
CA SER A 1021 -12.23 0.78 3.90
C SER A 1021 -11.34 1.11 5.09
N GLY A 1022 -10.02 1.13 4.89
CA GLY A 1022 -9.04 1.60 5.87
C GLY A 1022 -7.85 0.65 6.08
N GLY A 1023 -6.78 0.82 5.29
CA GLY A 1023 -5.47 0.21 5.58
C GLY A 1023 -4.61 -0.08 4.35
N SER A 1024 -3.39 0.47 4.31
CA SER A 1024 -2.30 0.12 3.36
C SER A 1024 -1.86 -1.37 3.40
N SER A 1025 -1.48 -1.95 2.26
CA SER A 1025 -1.09 -3.38 2.08
C SER A 1025 -0.50 -4.10 3.32
N THR A 1026 -1.13 -5.22 3.74
CA THR A 1026 -0.94 -6.08 4.95
C THR A 1026 -1.68 -5.63 6.23
N TYR A 1027 -3.01 -5.60 6.22
CA TYR A 1027 -3.79 -5.52 7.46
C TYR A 1027 -4.53 -6.83 7.69
N ALA A 1028 -4.52 -7.33 8.94
CA ALA A 1028 -5.66 -8.09 9.42
C ALA A 1028 -6.85 -7.14 9.52
N GLN A 1029 -7.79 -7.32 8.62
CA GLN A 1029 -9.07 -6.64 8.68
C GLN A 1029 -10.02 -7.54 9.47
N SER A 1030 -10.66 -6.98 10.50
CA SER A 1030 -11.75 -7.68 11.17
C SER A 1030 -13.05 -7.33 10.44
N VAL A 1031 -13.58 -8.28 9.68
CA VAL A 1031 -14.94 -8.18 9.15
C VAL A 1031 -15.88 -8.54 10.29
N VAL A 1032 -16.66 -7.55 10.75
CA VAL A 1032 -17.73 -7.78 11.73
C VAL A 1032 -19.05 -7.81 10.98
N GLY A 1033 -19.70 -8.97 10.99
CA GLY A 1033 -20.96 -9.17 10.30
C GLY A 1033 -21.83 -10.22 10.98
N ARG A 1034 -23.04 -10.42 10.47
CA ARG A 1034 -23.84 -11.61 10.77
C ARG A 1034 -23.99 -12.38 9.47
N ILE A 1035 -23.55 -13.64 9.44
CA ILE A 1035 -24.03 -14.58 8.41
C ILE A 1035 -25.42 -14.99 8.86
N SER A 1036 -26.38 -14.10 8.59
CA SER A 1036 -27.79 -14.40 8.76
C SER A 1036 -28.17 -15.45 7.71
N PRO A 1037 -29.16 -16.33 7.97
CA PRO A 1037 -29.77 -17.18 6.95
C PRO A 1037 -30.38 -16.42 5.74
N ALA A 1038 -30.20 -15.09 5.69
CA ALA A 1038 -30.96 -14.12 4.93
C ALA A 1038 -30.21 -13.51 3.72
N SER A 1039 -29.10 -14.10 3.25
CA SER A 1039 -28.63 -13.80 1.87
C SER A 1039 -29.41 -14.56 0.80
N LEU A 1040 -30.40 -15.37 1.20
CA LEU A 1040 -31.53 -15.75 0.37
C LEU A 1040 -32.76 -15.09 0.97
N LEU A 1041 -33.12 -13.89 0.49
CA LEU A 1041 -34.53 -13.57 0.57
C LEU A 1041 -35.22 -14.60 -0.33
N PRO A 1042 -36.25 -15.31 0.16
CA PRO A 1042 -36.99 -16.27 -0.65
C PRO A 1042 -37.53 -15.61 -1.92
N VAL A 1043 -37.61 -14.28 -1.97
CA VAL A 1043 -37.78 -13.50 -3.20
C VAL A 1043 -36.83 -12.31 -3.20
N GLU A 1044 -36.07 -12.11 -4.27
CA GLU A 1044 -35.29 -10.88 -4.47
C GLU A 1044 -36.16 -9.80 -5.14
N LEU A 1045 -36.65 -8.85 -4.35
CA LEU A 1045 -37.51 -7.77 -4.85
C LEU A 1045 -36.66 -6.67 -5.53
N LEU A 1046 -36.78 -6.54 -6.85
CA LEU A 1046 -36.07 -5.50 -7.60
C LEU A 1046 -36.67 -4.11 -7.39
N HIS A 1047 -38.01 -4.04 -7.30
CA HIS A 1047 -38.71 -2.77 -7.18
C HIS A 1047 -40.14 -2.96 -6.69
N PHE A 1048 -40.64 -2.00 -5.90
CA PHE A 1048 -42.05 -1.83 -5.55
C PHE A 1048 -42.41 -0.34 -5.58
N ALA A 1049 -43.44 0.00 -6.34
CA ALA A 1049 -44.01 1.35 -6.41
C ALA A 1049 -45.50 1.34 -6.16
N ALA A 1050 -45.96 2.43 -5.54
CA ALA A 1050 -47.37 2.78 -5.39
C ALA A 1050 -47.55 4.22 -5.89
N ALA A 1051 -48.54 4.47 -6.75
CA ALA A 1051 -48.81 5.78 -7.32
C ALA A 1051 -50.31 6.05 -7.41
N ALA A 1052 -50.72 7.29 -7.18
CA ALA A 1052 -52.12 7.69 -7.34
C ALA A 1052 -52.56 7.53 -8.80
N ALA A 1053 -53.69 6.86 -9.01
CA ALA A 1053 -54.28 6.56 -10.32
C ALA A 1053 -55.68 7.19 -10.43
N GLY A 1054 -55.72 8.51 -10.22
CA GLY A 1054 -56.95 9.32 -10.08
C GLY A 1054 -57.27 9.66 -8.61
N PRO A 1055 -58.38 10.38 -8.34
CA PRO A 1055 -58.76 10.82 -7.00
C PRO A 1055 -59.29 9.69 -6.10
N ALA A 1056 -59.57 8.52 -6.65
CA ALA A 1056 -60.22 7.40 -5.95
C ALA A 1056 -59.47 6.06 -6.08
N ALA A 1057 -58.25 6.03 -6.62
CA ALA A 1057 -57.48 4.78 -6.73
C ALA A 1057 -55.96 4.97 -6.60
N VAL A 1058 -55.28 3.92 -6.15
CA VAL A 1058 -53.82 3.80 -6.14
C VAL A 1058 -53.41 2.55 -6.90
N GLN A 1059 -52.49 2.70 -7.86
CA GLN A 1059 -51.89 1.59 -8.60
C GLN A 1059 -50.59 1.16 -7.93
N LEU A 1060 -50.44 -0.14 -7.69
CA LEU A 1060 -49.25 -0.75 -7.14
C LEU A 1060 -48.63 -1.71 -8.15
N ASN A 1061 -47.31 -1.63 -8.32
CA ASN A 1061 -46.54 -2.50 -9.22
C ASN A 1061 -45.24 -2.93 -8.55
N TRP A 1062 -44.88 -4.21 -8.68
CA TRP A 1062 -43.58 -4.72 -8.21
C TRP A 1062 -42.99 -5.77 -9.14
N THR A 1063 -41.67 -5.92 -9.05
CA THR A 1063 -40.91 -6.87 -9.86
C THR A 1063 -39.92 -7.62 -8.98
N THR A 1064 -39.81 -8.93 -9.19
CA THR A 1064 -38.90 -9.84 -8.50
C THR A 1064 -37.83 -10.33 -9.48
N ALA A 1065 -36.59 -10.48 -9.04
CA ALA A 1065 -35.49 -11.04 -9.84
C ALA A 1065 -35.60 -12.57 -9.88
N GLN A 1066 -35.89 -13.16 -8.72
CA GLN A 1066 -36.05 -14.59 -8.48
C GLN A 1066 -36.97 -14.82 -7.27
N GLU A 1067 -37.57 -16.01 -7.18
CA GLU A 1067 -38.48 -16.48 -6.15
C GLU A 1067 -38.13 -17.92 -5.73
N LEU A 1068 -38.35 -18.28 -4.48
CA LEU A 1068 -38.05 -19.55 -3.83
C LEU A 1068 -39.16 -19.81 -2.82
N ASN A 1069 -39.95 -20.85 -3.06
CA ASN A 1069 -41.10 -21.25 -2.24
C ASN A 1069 -42.11 -20.12 -1.97
N ASN A 1070 -42.21 -19.12 -2.83
CA ASN A 1070 -43.11 -17.99 -2.66
C ASN A 1070 -44.57 -18.38 -2.89
N ALA A 1071 -45.39 -18.35 -1.84
CA ALA A 1071 -46.83 -18.59 -1.94
C ALA A 1071 -47.59 -17.36 -2.46
N GLY A 1072 -47.10 -16.15 -2.18
CA GLY A 1072 -47.60 -14.91 -2.77
C GLY A 1072 -47.38 -13.66 -1.93
N PHE A 1073 -47.92 -12.54 -2.41
CA PHE A 1073 -47.75 -11.22 -1.81
C PHE A 1073 -49.09 -10.67 -1.36
N THR A 1074 -49.16 -10.20 -0.11
CA THR A 1074 -50.28 -9.41 0.41
C THR A 1074 -49.88 -7.93 0.40
N VAL A 1075 -50.67 -7.08 -0.25
CA VAL A 1075 -50.50 -5.63 -0.16
C VAL A 1075 -51.25 -5.14 1.07
N GLU A 1076 -50.59 -4.36 1.91
CA GLU A 1076 -51.20 -3.70 3.06
C GLU A 1076 -51.14 -2.18 2.92
N ARG A 1077 -52.17 -1.50 3.44
CA ARG A 1077 -52.33 -0.05 3.44
C ARG A 1077 -52.46 0.49 4.86
N SER A 1078 -51.94 1.69 5.09
CA SER A 1078 -52.10 2.44 6.33
C SER A 1078 -52.42 3.92 6.04
N PRO A 1079 -53.39 4.54 6.74
CA PRO A 1079 -53.64 5.98 6.67
C PRO A 1079 -52.71 6.82 7.56
N ASP A 1080 -52.05 6.20 8.56
CA ASP A 1080 -51.22 6.88 9.57
C ASP A 1080 -49.74 6.44 9.56
N GLY A 1081 -49.39 5.50 8.69
CA GLY A 1081 -48.05 4.92 8.56
C GLY A 1081 -47.66 3.99 9.71
N ARG A 1082 -48.59 3.67 10.63
CA ARG A 1082 -48.35 2.85 11.83
C ARG A 1082 -49.19 1.59 11.85
N ARG A 1083 -50.47 1.67 11.47
CA ARG A 1083 -51.39 0.52 11.44
C ARG A 1083 -51.69 0.15 10.00
N PHE A 1084 -51.20 -1.02 9.58
CA PHE A 1084 -51.38 -1.54 8.22
C PHE A 1084 -52.48 -2.60 8.20
N THR A 1085 -53.34 -2.53 7.18
CA THR A 1085 -54.43 -3.48 6.92
C THR A 1085 -54.33 -4.00 5.51
N ALA A 1086 -54.53 -5.31 5.30
CA ALA A 1086 -54.51 -5.92 3.97
C ALA A 1086 -55.58 -5.33 3.05
N VAL A 1087 -55.19 -4.99 1.81
CA VAL A 1087 -56.07 -4.47 0.76
C VAL A 1087 -56.22 -5.41 -0.43
N GLY A 1088 -55.33 -6.39 -0.56
CA GLY A 1088 -55.42 -7.46 -1.56
C GLY A 1088 -54.21 -8.38 -1.54
N ALA A 1089 -54.33 -9.54 -2.19
CA ALA A 1089 -53.24 -10.50 -2.31
C ALA A 1089 -53.09 -11.00 -3.75
N VAL A 1090 -51.86 -11.28 -4.16
CA VAL A 1090 -51.49 -11.79 -5.49
C VAL A 1090 -50.62 -13.04 -5.29
N ALA A 1091 -50.99 -14.15 -5.94
CA ALA A 1091 -50.24 -15.40 -5.85
C ALA A 1091 -48.82 -15.26 -6.43
N GLY A 1092 -47.85 -15.91 -5.77
CA GLY A 1092 -46.46 -15.96 -6.20
C GLY A 1092 -46.21 -17.06 -7.23
N ALA A 1093 -45.00 -17.12 -7.79
CA ALA A 1093 -44.61 -18.14 -8.76
C ALA A 1093 -44.02 -19.41 -8.13
N GLY A 1094 -44.08 -19.57 -6.79
CA GLY A 1094 -43.41 -20.65 -6.08
C GLY A 1094 -41.89 -20.46 -6.12
N THR A 1095 -41.18 -21.40 -6.74
CA THR A 1095 -39.72 -21.31 -6.97
C THR A 1095 -39.45 -21.02 -8.44
N SER A 1096 -38.86 -19.86 -8.73
CA SER A 1096 -38.56 -19.41 -10.09
C SER A 1096 -37.34 -18.50 -10.12
N THR A 1097 -36.37 -18.78 -10.99
CA THR A 1097 -35.20 -17.91 -11.22
C THR A 1097 -35.43 -16.85 -12.31
N ALA A 1098 -36.64 -16.81 -12.90
CA ALA A 1098 -37.00 -15.87 -13.95
C ALA A 1098 -37.64 -14.63 -13.35
N ARG A 1099 -37.26 -13.45 -13.86
CA ARG A 1099 -37.86 -12.16 -13.45
C ARG A 1099 -39.38 -12.19 -13.61
N ARG A 1100 -40.12 -11.85 -12.55
CA ARG A 1100 -41.59 -11.74 -12.57
C ARG A 1100 -42.04 -10.34 -12.21
N SER A 1101 -43.15 -9.90 -12.81
CA SER A 1101 -43.77 -8.60 -12.51
C SER A 1101 -45.23 -8.82 -12.11
N TYR A 1102 -45.65 -8.07 -11.11
CA TYR A 1102 -46.96 -8.16 -10.48
C TYR A 1102 -47.56 -6.77 -10.33
N SER A 1103 -48.88 -6.71 -10.24
CA SER A 1103 -49.60 -5.46 -10.01
C SER A 1103 -50.87 -5.70 -9.20
N LEU A 1104 -51.27 -4.68 -8.43
CA LEU A 1104 -52.54 -4.64 -7.70
C LEU A 1104 -53.08 -3.21 -7.74
N ARG A 1105 -54.39 -3.04 -7.94
CA ARG A 1105 -55.05 -1.73 -7.90
C ARG A 1105 -55.95 -1.64 -6.69
N ASP A 1106 -55.76 -0.62 -5.86
CA ASP A 1106 -56.60 -0.32 -4.70
C ASP A 1106 -57.58 0.81 -5.05
N GLU A 1107 -58.86 0.46 -5.16
CA GLU A 1107 -59.95 1.37 -5.54
C GLU A 1107 -60.84 1.76 -4.35
N HIS A 1108 -60.58 1.23 -3.15
CA HIS A 1108 -61.41 1.44 -1.95
C HIS A 1108 -60.70 2.34 -0.94
N LEU A 1109 -60.35 3.55 -1.36
CA LEU A 1109 -59.58 4.50 -0.55
C LEU A 1109 -60.44 5.08 0.60
N PRO A 1110 -59.85 5.35 1.78
CA PRO A 1110 -60.58 6.01 2.87
C PRO A 1110 -61.03 7.42 2.47
N ALA A 1111 -62.30 7.76 2.72
CA ALA A 1111 -62.85 9.07 2.41
C ALA A 1111 -62.07 10.19 3.14
N GLY A 1112 -61.60 11.19 2.38
CA GLY A 1112 -60.84 12.33 2.93
C GLY A 1112 -59.35 12.07 3.16
N ALA A 1113 -58.81 10.91 2.77
CA ALA A 1113 -57.37 10.65 2.85
C ALA A 1113 -56.60 11.56 1.87
N VAL A 1114 -55.61 12.29 2.39
CA VAL A 1114 -54.68 13.12 1.61
C VAL A 1114 -53.32 12.45 1.40
N VAL A 1115 -52.97 11.48 2.25
CA VAL A 1115 -51.78 10.65 2.15
C VAL A 1115 -52.13 9.23 2.58
N LEU A 1116 -51.59 8.23 1.88
CA LEU A 1116 -51.69 6.81 2.21
C LEU A 1116 -50.30 6.16 2.15
N TYR A 1117 -50.10 5.12 2.96
CA TYR A 1117 -48.86 4.35 3.03
C TYR A 1117 -49.14 2.90 2.63
N TYR A 1118 -48.30 2.30 1.79
CA TYR A 1118 -48.46 0.93 1.31
C TYR A 1118 -47.19 0.11 1.51
N ARG A 1119 -47.32 -1.19 1.78
CA ARG A 1119 -46.21 -2.16 1.80
C ARG A 1119 -46.65 -3.51 1.24
N LEU A 1120 -45.68 -4.32 0.83
CA LEU A 1120 -45.88 -5.72 0.48
C LEU A 1120 -45.49 -6.61 1.65
N VAL A 1121 -46.26 -7.66 1.88
CA VAL A 1121 -45.97 -8.78 2.77
C VAL A 1121 -45.89 -10.02 1.89
N GLN A 1122 -44.67 -10.46 1.58
CA GLN A 1122 -44.43 -11.76 0.95
C GLN A 1122 -44.77 -12.86 1.97
N ARG A 1123 -45.37 -13.95 1.50
CA ARG A 1123 -45.63 -15.16 2.26
C ARG A 1123 -45.11 -16.37 1.50
N ASP A 1124 -44.37 -17.24 2.17
CA ASP A 1124 -43.83 -18.47 1.60
C ASP A 1124 -44.74 -19.67 1.88
N LEU A 1125 -44.49 -20.78 1.18
CA LEU A 1125 -45.27 -22.02 1.28
C LEU A 1125 -45.19 -22.67 2.67
N ASP A 1126 -44.13 -22.38 3.44
CA ASP A 1126 -43.98 -22.80 4.85
C ASP A 1126 -44.72 -21.88 5.84
N GLY A 1127 -45.34 -20.81 5.34
CA GLY A 1127 -46.11 -19.84 6.12
C GLY A 1127 -45.29 -18.68 6.68
N SER A 1128 -43.98 -18.64 6.47
CA SER A 1128 -43.13 -17.49 6.84
C SER A 1128 -43.49 -16.25 6.02
N THR A 1129 -43.21 -15.05 6.57
CA THR A 1129 -43.57 -13.78 5.92
C THR A 1129 -42.46 -12.74 6.01
N THR A 1130 -42.26 -11.98 4.94
CA THR A 1130 -41.26 -10.90 4.84
C THR A 1130 -41.90 -9.62 4.30
N THR A 1131 -41.55 -8.45 4.84
CA THR A 1131 -42.16 -7.17 4.45
C THR A 1131 -41.24 -6.26 3.65
N SER A 1132 -41.76 -5.58 2.63
CA SER A 1132 -41.02 -4.56 1.87
C SER A 1132 -40.90 -3.24 2.64
N GLU A 1133 -40.10 -2.32 2.10
CA GLU A 1133 -40.18 -0.89 2.46
C GLU A 1133 -41.61 -0.33 2.24
N VAL A 1134 -41.95 0.69 3.01
CA VAL A 1134 -43.23 1.42 2.91
C VAL A 1134 -43.14 2.49 1.81
N ARG A 1135 -44.14 2.52 0.91
CA ARG A 1135 -44.32 3.55 -0.11
C ARG A 1135 -45.42 4.53 0.28
N THR A 1136 -45.13 5.83 0.17
CA THR A 1136 -46.06 6.91 0.52
C THR A 1136 -46.69 7.47 -0.74
N VAL A 1137 -48.02 7.60 -0.76
CA VAL A 1137 -48.80 8.12 -1.88
C VAL A 1137 -49.61 9.32 -1.41
N ALA A 1138 -49.35 10.50 -1.98
CA ALA A 1138 -50.19 11.67 -1.76
C ALA A 1138 -51.37 11.65 -2.74
N LEU A 1139 -52.60 11.67 -2.21
CA LEU A 1139 -53.83 11.79 -2.98
C LEU A 1139 -54.13 13.28 -3.15
N ARG A 1140 -54.08 13.78 -4.38
CA ARG A 1140 -54.36 15.20 -4.66
C ARG A 1140 -55.87 15.45 -4.63
N PRO A 1141 -56.37 16.41 -3.85
CA PRO A 1141 -57.64 17.06 -4.16
C PRO A 1141 -57.39 18.09 -5.28
N ASP A 1142 -58.19 18.07 -6.34
CA ASP A 1142 -58.10 19.05 -7.43
C ASP A 1142 -58.47 20.48 -6.94
N GLY A 1143 -57.58 21.47 -7.15
CA GLY A 1143 -57.89 22.91 -7.05
C GLY A 1143 -56.72 23.83 -6.64
N PRO A 1144 -56.62 25.07 -7.17
CA PRO A 1144 -55.48 25.97 -6.92
C PRO A 1144 -55.58 26.58 -5.51
N GLY A 1145 -54.88 25.98 -4.55
CA GLY A 1145 -54.83 26.49 -3.17
C GLY A 1145 -54.12 27.85 -3.09
N PHE A 1146 -54.66 28.75 -2.25
CA PHE A 1146 -54.12 30.07 -1.96
C PHE A 1146 -52.63 30.02 -1.53
N ARG A 1147 -51.78 30.84 -2.16
CA ARG A 1147 -50.35 30.97 -1.86
C ARG A 1147 -49.93 32.43 -1.81
N VAL A 1148 -48.95 32.72 -0.96
CA VAL A 1148 -48.24 34.01 -0.94
C VAL A 1148 -46.76 33.80 -1.26
N TYR A 1149 -46.17 34.73 -1.99
CA TYR A 1149 -44.76 34.68 -2.38
C TYR A 1149 -44.20 36.08 -2.67
N PRO A 1150 -42.90 36.31 -2.49
CA PRO A 1150 -41.95 35.41 -1.81
C PRO A 1150 -42.23 35.32 -0.29
N SER A 1151 -41.86 34.20 0.34
CA SER A 1151 -42.05 33.98 1.79
C SER A 1151 -40.96 34.63 2.65
N ILE A 1152 -39.92 35.19 2.05
CA ILE A 1152 -38.85 35.96 2.70
C ILE A 1152 -38.58 37.20 1.83
N LEU A 1153 -38.67 38.39 2.40
CA LEU A 1153 -38.44 39.65 1.67
C LEU A 1153 -37.96 40.81 2.59
N PRO A 1154 -37.22 41.79 2.06
CA PRO A 1154 -36.81 42.98 2.83
C PRO A 1154 -37.97 43.90 3.21
N ALA A 1155 -37.79 44.70 4.27
CA ALA A 1155 -38.76 45.69 4.73
C ALA A 1155 -39.03 46.73 3.62
N GLY A 1156 -40.32 47.04 3.41
CA GLY A 1156 -40.74 47.97 2.35
C GLY A 1156 -41.03 47.34 1.00
N GLN A 1157 -40.75 46.05 0.78
CA GLN A 1157 -41.12 45.34 -0.44
C GLN A 1157 -42.57 44.81 -0.43
N THR A 1158 -43.02 44.32 -1.58
CA THR A 1158 -44.41 43.93 -1.85
C THR A 1158 -44.56 42.41 -1.82
N LEU A 1159 -45.55 41.90 -1.09
CA LEU A 1159 -45.89 40.48 -1.03
C LEU A 1159 -46.95 40.14 -2.07
N HIS A 1160 -46.71 39.16 -2.94
CA HIS A 1160 -47.67 38.68 -3.93
C HIS A 1160 -48.52 37.53 -3.40
N TYR A 1161 -49.72 37.35 -3.94
CA TYR A 1161 -50.58 36.21 -3.65
C TYR A 1161 -51.25 35.67 -4.91
N ALA A 1162 -51.59 34.38 -4.91
CA ALA A 1162 -52.29 33.68 -5.97
C ALA A 1162 -53.26 32.62 -5.41
N GLY A 1163 -54.34 32.32 -6.13
CA GLY A 1163 -55.36 31.34 -5.74
C GLY A 1163 -56.39 31.85 -4.73
N ALA A 1164 -56.69 33.16 -4.71
CA ALA A 1164 -57.69 33.72 -3.81
C ALA A 1164 -59.15 33.36 -4.25
N PRO A 1165 -60.02 32.86 -3.35
CA PRO A 1165 -61.37 32.45 -3.70
C PRO A 1165 -62.31 33.66 -3.80
N ALA A 1166 -62.70 34.02 -5.03
CA ALA A 1166 -63.78 34.94 -5.43
C ALA A 1166 -63.79 36.38 -4.82
N PRO A 1167 -64.51 37.35 -5.41
CA PRO A 1167 -64.44 38.75 -5.00
C PRO A 1167 -65.06 38.97 -3.59
N GLY A 1168 -64.38 39.72 -2.72
CA GLY A 1168 -64.90 40.15 -1.40
C GLY A 1168 -64.17 39.61 -0.17
N GLY A 1169 -63.16 38.75 -0.35
CA GLY A 1169 -62.27 38.30 0.73
C GLY A 1169 -61.19 39.33 1.08
N ALA A 1170 -60.76 39.38 2.34
CA ALA A 1170 -59.63 40.21 2.78
C ALA A 1170 -58.43 39.33 3.15
N LEU A 1171 -57.22 39.70 2.72
CA LEU A 1171 -55.97 39.11 3.20
C LEU A 1171 -55.50 39.88 4.44
N GLU A 1172 -55.22 39.15 5.52
CA GLU A 1172 -54.70 39.68 6.78
C GLU A 1172 -53.27 39.20 7.02
N LEU A 1173 -52.42 40.13 7.43
CA LEU A 1173 -51.13 39.84 8.05
C LEU A 1173 -51.27 40.01 9.55
N VAL A 1174 -50.89 38.98 10.28
CA VAL A 1174 -50.87 38.97 11.75
C VAL A 1174 -49.45 38.72 12.24
N SER A 1175 -49.05 39.39 13.30
CA SER A 1175 -47.80 39.09 14.00
C SER A 1175 -47.88 37.71 14.66
N LEU A 1176 -46.74 37.16 15.09
CA LEU A 1176 -46.70 35.90 15.85
C LEU A 1176 -47.47 35.96 17.18
N LEU A 1177 -47.75 37.15 17.71
CA LEU A 1177 -48.59 37.36 18.90
C LEU A 1177 -50.09 37.47 18.55
N GLY A 1178 -50.47 37.20 17.29
CA GLY A 1178 -51.86 37.22 16.82
C GLY A 1178 -52.44 38.61 16.54
N GLN A 1179 -51.66 39.68 16.72
CA GLN A 1179 -52.11 41.04 16.43
C GLN A 1179 -52.13 41.28 14.93
N ARG A 1180 -53.26 41.76 14.40
CA ARG A 1180 -53.40 42.10 12.98
C ARG A 1180 -52.63 43.38 12.67
N VAL A 1181 -51.62 43.28 11.81
CA VAL A 1181 -50.72 44.38 11.46
C VAL A 1181 -51.04 45.00 10.09
N ALA A 1182 -51.67 44.25 9.19
CA ALA A 1182 -52.17 44.78 7.92
C ALA A 1182 -53.38 43.98 7.43
N ARG A 1183 -54.28 44.64 6.69
CA ARG A 1183 -55.43 44.02 6.02
C ARG A 1183 -55.66 44.69 4.68
N CYS A 1184 -55.79 43.90 3.62
CA CYS A 1184 -56.11 44.39 2.28
C CYS A 1184 -57.32 43.65 1.72
N GLN A 1185 -58.20 44.38 1.05
CA GLN A 1185 -59.32 43.79 0.32
C GLN A 1185 -58.82 43.26 -1.03
N LEU A 1186 -59.24 42.05 -1.40
CA LEU A 1186 -58.75 41.40 -2.61
C LEU A 1186 -59.63 41.79 -3.82
N PRO A 1187 -59.06 42.37 -4.88
CA PRO A 1187 -59.78 42.61 -6.13
C PRO A 1187 -60.13 41.29 -6.86
N ALA A 1188 -61.13 41.35 -7.75
CA ALA A 1188 -61.54 40.23 -8.56
C ALA A 1188 -60.41 39.81 -9.52
N GLY A 1189 -59.94 38.56 -9.45
CA GLY A 1189 -58.88 38.06 -10.34
C GLY A 1189 -57.94 36.99 -9.77
N GLY A 1190 -58.09 36.59 -8.50
CA GLY A 1190 -57.41 35.41 -7.95
C GLY A 1190 -55.90 35.57 -7.70
N GLN A 1191 -55.25 36.64 -8.17
CA GLN A 1191 -53.85 36.98 -7.87
C GLN A 1191 -53.69 38.50 -7.67
N GLY A 1192 -52.72 38.92 -6.86
CA GLY A 1192 -52.46 40.33 -6.58
C GLY A 1192 -51.26 40.55 -5.66
N HIS A 1193 -51.15 41.75 -5.07
CA HIS A 1193 -50.04 42.10 -4.18
C HIS A 1193 -50.46 43.02 -3.01
N ILE A 1194 -49.68 43.01 -1.93
CA ILE A 1194 -49.80 43.87 -0.73
C ILE A 1194 -48.45 44.51 -0.44
N SER A 1195 -48.43 45.84 -0.25
CA SER A 1195 -47.22 46.53 0.24
C SER A 1195 -46.99 46.25 1.73
N LEU A 1196 -45.74 45.91 2.09
CA LEU A 1196 -45.32 45.75 3.48
C LEU A 1196 -44.62 47.02 4.03
N ALA A 1197 -44.79 48.16 3.37
CA ALA A 1197 -44.20 49.42 3.79
C ALA A 1197 -44.70 49.84 5.20
N GLY A 1198 -43.76 50.06 6.12
CA GLY A 1198 -44.03 50.43 7.51
C GLY A 1198 -44.13 49.25 8.50
N LEU A 1199 -44.05 47.99 8.04
CA LEU A 1199 -43.91 46.84 8.95
C LEU A 1199 -42.49 46.73 9.50
N ARG A 1200 -42.37 46.44 10.80
CA ARG A 1200 -41.07 46.19 11.43
C ARG A 1200 -40.50 44.84 10.97
N PRO A 1201 -39.18 44.65 10.91
CA PRO A 1201 -38.59 43.35 10.63
C PRO A 1201 -39.07 42.29 11.63
N GLY A 1202 -39.43 41.10 11.14
CA GLY A 1202 -39.97 40.02 11.95
C GLY A 1202 -40.82 39.02 11.15
N TRP A 1203 -41.28 37.98 11.85
CA TRP A 1203 -42.14 36.95 11.29
C TRP A 1203 -43.62 37.34 11.36
N TYR A 1204 -44.30 37.15 10.25
CA TYR A 1204 -45.73 37.38 10.09
C TYR A 1204 -46.41 36.14 9.51
N LEU A 1205 -47.71 36.01 9.74
CA LEU A 1205 -48.55 34.97 9.14
C LEU A 1205 -49.58 35.64 8.23
N ALA A 1206 -49.57 35.28 6.95
CA ALA A 1206 -50.52 35.76 5.94
C ALA A 1206 -51.67 34.75 5.78
N ARG A 1207 -52.91 35.21 5.93
CA ARG A 1207 -54.11 34.35 5.83
C ARG A 1207 -55.32 35.10 5.28
N LEU A 1208 -56.28 34.36 4.70
CA LEU A 1208 -57.57 34.90 4.30
C LEU A 1208 -58.48 35.07 5.52
N ALA A 1209 -59.13 36.23 5.66
CA ALA A 1209 -60.01 36.56 6.77
C ALA A 1209 -61.28 35.69 6.77
N GLY A 1210 -61.64 35.11 7.92
CA GLY A 1210 -62.90 34.39 8.13
C GLY A 1210 -62.91 32.90 7.77
N GLN A 1211 -61.88 32.40 7.10
CA GLN A 1211 -61.69 30.97 6.82
C GLN A 1211 -60.59 30.47 7.77
N GLY A 1212 -60.92 29.66 8.78
CA GLY A 1212 -59.99 29.18 9.81
C GLY A 1212 -58.87 28.23 9.33
N GLY A 1213 -58.41 28.38 8.09
CA GLY A 1213 -57.37 27.57 7.46
C GLY A 1213 -55.94 28.03 7.77
N PRO A 1214 -54.94 27.17 7.48
CA PRO A 1214 -53.54 27.42 7.80
C PRO A 1214 -52.98 28.62 7.03
N GLY A 1215 -52.50 29.63 7.75
CA GLY A 1215 -51.79 30.77 7.15
C GLY A 1215 -50.37 30.39 6.71
N GLN A 1216 -49.80 31.14 5.77
CA GLN A 1216 -48.42 30.97 5.31
C GLN A 1216 -47.49 31.97 6.02
N ARG A 1217 -46.32 31.49 6.45
CA ARG A 1217 -45.32 32.31 7.15
C ARG A 1217 -44.56 33.19 6.16
N VAL A 1218 -44.40 34.46 6.53
CA VAL A 1218 -43.65 35.47 5.78
C VAL A 1218 -42.65 36.13 6.71
N LEU A 1219 -41.37 36.14 6.33
CA LEU A 1219 -40.31 36.85 7.07
C LEU A 1219 -40.01 38.19 6.39
N VAL A 1220 -40.16 39.28 7.15
CA VAL A 1220 -39.70 40.61 6.74
C VAL A 1220 -38.33 40.87 7.37
N GLN A 1221 -37.31 41.03 6.55
CA GLN A 1221 -35.93 41.32 7.00
C GLN A 1221 -35.68 42.84 7.03
N PRO A 1222 -34.70 43.33 7.80
CA PRO A 1222 -34.33 44.75 7.85
C PRO A 1222 -34.10 45.39 6.48
#